data_AF-A0A352GM95-F1
#
_entry.id   AF-A0A352GM95-F1
#
_cell.length_a   1.000
_cell.length_b   1.000
_cell.length_c   1.000
_cell.angle_alpha   90.00
_cell.angle_beta   90.00
_cell.angle_gamma   90.00
#
_symmetry.space_group_name_H-M   'P 1'
#
loop_
_entity.id
_entity.type
_entity.pdbx_description
1 polymer ?
#
loop_
_entity_poly.entity_id
_entity_poly.type
_entity_poly.pdbx_seq_one_letter_code
_entity_poly.pdbx_strand_id
1 'polypeptide(L)'
;MPISGIRILFILSVLLCGLTGAAWATEPVRAVDGVLDLRHWTPPASGYAKVRGTWLFYPGVLLPPQKPAPGPAVGRPLPLEGAWAHADGEEPPFDGIGFGTYVLTILPPEDVDAPHAQRLAIYLPRHRRDYVLWINGRHATRSGTVSETRPDQFARHREMVVPLPAGAETYQLVLHTSNYLDPIGKTPQPALIGTQDALAKNRAATLLIIQIGIGAGLLFAAKYLFLFVFRRRYGSYLWLGLIGLTIAVHQAALSLTYNPELFLFIGGQQAIVKALFLTLIWIMPLYVLFARSLYPQAHGRWLLYFLLIPAAAAGVLILSAPPDVFKRPLPYWLPYVAVVHAVLIFSAAKATRQGGGTSWLLLAAILLMTGVVIHDVLWEAGVVATVQPIMFNLAVVLLILAVLLDQYDIDAFRQAKDLSENLQIQVAERTRELTAAYQQAEQANHSKTRFLAVASHDLRQPLHAMGLRLDQLRTAVEAPKAQELLLQVERAHSTLSEMLAALLDISRMDGGQIENHPFHFPLQDLFDRLQDQFSRSAGKRGLRLKVRSTEAWVVCDSVLLYRVLTNLVDNAVKYGNPPGVLVGARRRGAVWSVQVWDTGPGIPAEKQEEAFREFVQLDNPSHDRSQGLGLGLSIVDRLCAQLGLSLDFASRPARGTRVQVSVPVGDPRLAPVPAQVPRDDIPQDTAQRAFRGTAVLLVEDDAEVLAATRDVLESWGCAVLVATGPEAACAEARDEDIDVIVADYDLGGGRTALQVIDEVDRITNRKNKAVIVTGKVNPEEVAAARSRTYPVLSKPVSPTDLQAALFRVLGRQPADP
;
A
#
# COMPACT_ATOMS: atom_id res chain seq x y z
N MET A 1 28.14 -15.24 9.17
CA MET A 1 29.20 -16.26 9.33
C MET A 1 29.02 -17.33 8.26
N PRO A 2 30.07 -17.82 7.60
CA PRO A 2 29.95 -18.95 6.69
C PRO A 2 29.50 -20.20 7.45
N ILE A 3 28.70 -21.05 6.80
CA ILE A 3 28.11 -22.30 7.34
C ILE A 3 29.18 -23.22 7.96
N SER A 4 30.41 -23.14 7.46
CA SER A 4 31.60 -23.82 8.01
C SER A 4 31.95 -23.40 9.44
N GLY A 5 31.82 -22.12 9.79
CA GLY A 5 32.11 -21.62 11.15
C GLY A 5 31.12 -22.14 12.20
N ILE A 6 29.85 -22.33 11.83
CA ILE A 6 28.82 -22.86 12.73
C ILE A 6 29.00 -24.37 12.95
N ARG A 7 29.39 -25.12 11.90
CA ARG A 7 29.76 -26.54 12.04
C ARG A 7 30.97 -26.72 12.95
N ILE A 8 31.97 -25.85 12.83
CA ILE A 8 33.15 -25.83 13.68
C ILE A 8 32.75 -25.52 15.13
N LEU A 9 31.90 -24.52 15.38
CA LEU A 9 31.38 -24.20 16.71
C LEU A 9 30.59 -25.36 17.35
N PHE A 10 29.75 -26.05 16.57
CA PHE A 10 29.03 -27.23 17.03
C PHE A 10 30.00 -28.36 17.41
N ILE A 11 30.97 -28.68 16.54
CA ILE A 11 32.00 -29.69 16.82
C ILE A 11 32.85 -29.30 18.04
N LEU A 12 33.26 -28.03 18.15
CA LEU A 12 33.99 -27.49 19.30
C LEU A 12 33.17 -27.58 20.58
N SER A 13 31.85 -27.37 20.53
CA SER A 13 31.00 -27.49 21.71
C SER A 13 30.86 -28.94 22.18
N VAL A 14 30.72 -29.89 21.26
CA VAL A 14 30.69 -31.33 21.55
C VAL A 14 32.07 -31.77 22.11
N LEU A 15 33.17 -31.24 21.55
CA LEU A 15 34.52 -31.47 22.06
C LEU A 15 34.76 -30.83 23.43
N LEU A 16 34.29 -29.60 23.69
CA LEU A 16 34.36 -28.95 25.00
C LEU A 16 33.56 -29.72 26.06
N CYS A 17 32.41 -30.30 25.69
CA CYS A 17 31.65 -31.22 26.53
C CYS A 17 32.44 -32.49 26.88
N GLY A 18 33.20 -33.05 25.93
CA GLY A 18 34.10 -34.18 26.21
C GLY A 18 35.31 -33.80 27.09
N LEU A 19 35.88 -32.61 26.86
CA LEU A 19 37.08 -32.12 27.56
C LEU A 19 36.82 -31.71 29.01
N THR A 20 35.63 -31.17 29.31
CA THR A 20 35.23 -30.84 30.69
C THR A 20 35.03 -32.10 31.55
N GLY A 21 34.68 -33.24 30.96
CA GLY A 21 34.68 -34.53 31.67
C GLY A 21 36.10 -35.07 31.93
N ALA A 22 37.03 -34.86 31.00
CA ALA A 22 38.40 -35.37 31.08
C ALA A 22 39.32 -34.56 32.02
N ALA A 23 39.16 -33.23 32.09
CA ALA A 23 39.96 -32.36 32.96
C ALA A 23 39.70 -32.55 34.48
N TRP A 24 38.73 -33.40 34.84
CA TRP A 24 38.26 -33.64 36.22
C TRP A 24 38.43 -35.10 36.66
N ALA A 25 39.24 -35.87 35.91
CA ALA A 25 39.61 -37.22 36.26
C ALA A 25 40.73 -37.20 37.33
N THR A 26 40.36 -36.94 38.58
CA THR A 26 41.23 -37.18 39.73
C THR A 26 41.23 -38.68 40.04
N GLU A 27 42.40 -39.29 40.29
CA GLU A 27 42.45 -40.65 40.83
C GLU A 27 41.63 -40.73 42.13
N PRO A 28 40.65 -41.66 42.22
CA PRO A 28 39.80 -41.75 43.38
C PRO A 28 40.51 -42.44 44.55
N VAL A 29 40.30 -41.94 45.76
CA VAL A 29 40.70 -42.63 46.98
C VAL A 29 39.56 -43.58 47.39
N ARG A 30 39.90 -44.79 47.80
CA ARG A 30 38.89 -45.82 48.14
C ARG A 30 38.76 -46.00 49.65
N ALA A 31 37.54 -45.89 50.15
CA ALA A 31 37.14 -46.36 51.45
C ALA A 31 36.78 -47.85 51.38
N VAL A 32 37.32 -48.65 52.29
CA VAL A 32 37.05 -50.09 52.41
C VAL A 32 36.55 -50.34 53.82
N ASP A 33 35.36 -50.94 53.94
CA ASP A 33 34.71 -51.27 55.21
C ASP A 33 34.62 -50.09 56.19
N GLY A 34 34.35 -48.90 55.66
CA GLY A 34 34.23 -47.67 56.44
C GLY A 34 35.56 -47.08 56.90
N VAL A 35 36.70 -47.50 56.35
CA VAL A 35 38.01 -46.89 56.60
C VAL A 35 38.57 -46.27 55.31
N LEU A 36 38.96 -45.00 55.38
CA LEU A 36 39.64 -44.26 54.32
C LEU A 36 41.08 -43.97 54.77
N ASP A 37 42.05 -44.65 54.17
CA ASP A 37 43.46 -44.51 54.51
C ASP A 37 44.14 -43.43 53.64
N LEU A 38 44.57 -42.32 54.26
CA LEU A 38 45.30 -41.23 53.60
C LEU A 38 46.75 -41.10 54.07
N ARG A 39 47.26 -42.04 54.87
CA ARG A 39 48.61 -41.95 55.46
C ARG A 39 49.72 -41.74 54.44
N HIS A 40 49.59 -42.37 53.28
CA HIS A 40 50.52 -42.29 52.15
C HIS A 40 49.92 -41.54 50.93
N TRP A 41 48.85 -40.78 51.13
CA TRP A 41 48.17 -40.07 50.05
C TRP A 41 48.80 -38.72 49.80
N THR A 42 49.21 -38.48 48.55
CA THR A 42 49.64 -37.16 48.07
C THR A 42 48.52 -36.49 47.28
N PRO A 43 48.19 -35.22 47.55
CA PRO A 43 47.15 -34.52 46.80
C PRO A 43 47.51 -34.43 45.31
N PRO A 44 46.56 -34.73 44.39
CA PRO A 44 46.77 -34.51 42.96
C PRO A 44 46.90 -33.00 42.65
N ALA A 45 47.29 -32.65 41.42
CA ALA A 45 47.44 -31.24 41.00
C ALA A 45 46.16 -30.38 41.19
N SER A 46 44.98 -31.00 41.20
CA SER A 46 43.70 -30.36 41.52
C SER A 46 43.54 -30.00 43.00
N GLY A 47 44.34 -30.58 43.90
CA GLY A 47 44.30 -30.38 45.35
C GLY A 47 43.19 -31.14 46.09
N TYR A 48 42.44 -31.99 45.38
CA TYR A 48 41.37 -32.84 45.94
C TYR A 48 41.19 -34.13 45.12
N ALA A 49 40.60 -35.16 45.72
CA ALA A 49 40.28 -36.45 45.12
C ALA A 49 38.85 -36.91 45.44
N LYS A 50 38.30 -37.78 44.59
CA LYS A 50 36.98 -38.39 44.79
C LYS A 50 37.08 -39.53 45.80
N VAL A 51 36.21 -39.55 46.81
CA VAL A 51 36.06 -40.66 47.76
C VAL A 51 35.10 -41.68 47.16
N ARG A 52 35.60 -42.88 46.83
CA ARG A 52 34.80 -44.02 46.36
C ARG A 52 34.85 -45.16 47.36
N GLY A 53 33.99 -46.17 47.21
CA GLY A 53 33.98 -47.35 48.09
C GLY A 53 32.93 -47.29 49.19
N THR A 54 33.05 -48.15 50.19
CA THR A 54 31.97 -48.44 51.16
C THR A 54 32.18 -47.73 52.49
N TRP A 55 31.09 -47.17 53.01
CA TRP A 55 30.97 -46.61 54.36
C TRP A 55 30.19 -47.62 55.22
N LEU A 56 30.36 -47.62 56.54
CA LEU A 56 29.54 -48.48 57.40
C LEU A 56 28.17 -47.83 57.60
N PHE A 57 27.11 -48.50 57.15
CA PHE A 57 25.74 -48.02 57.25
C PHE A 57 24.92 -48.82 58.25
N TYR A 58 24.23 -48.11 59.15
CA TYR A 58 23.34 -48.65 60.18
C TYR A 58 21.91 -48.18 59.87
N PRO A 59 21.11 -49.00 59.17
CA PRO A 59 19.74 -48.65 58.81
C PRO A 59 18.85 -48.57 60.05
N GLY A 60 17.97 -47.57 60.13
CA GLY A 60 17.00 -47.40 61.22
C GLY A 60 17.60 -47.00 62.56
N VAL A 61 18.88 -46.65 62.62
CA VAL A 61 19.58 -46.33 63.88
C VAL A 61 20.34 -45.01 63.74
N LEU A 62 20.12 -44.09 64.70
CA LEU A 62 20.91 -42.87 64.89
C LEU A 62 21.96 -43.11 65.98
N LEU A 63 23.20 -43.46 65.60
CA LEU A 63 24.24 -43.78 66.58
C LEU A 63 24.63 -42.55 67.40
N PRO A 64 24.90 -42.67 68.72
CA PRO A 64 25.40 -41.57 69.52
C PRO A 64 26.80 -41.13 69.00
N PRO A 65 26.99 -39.87 68.60
CA PRO A 65 28.17 -39.41 67.87
C PRO A 65 29.47 -39.42 68.68
N GLN A 66 29.38 -39.55 70.00
CA GLN A 66 30.51 -39.56 70.94
C GLN A 66 31.04 -40.97 71.21
N LYS A 67 30.30 -42.02 70.85
CA LYS A 67 30.72 -43.41 71.06
C LYS A 67 31.39 -43.95 69.80
N PRO A 68 32.44 -44.78 69.92
CA PRO A 68 32.99 -45.47 68.78
C PRO A 68 31.90 -46.33 68.13
N ALA A 69 31.84 -46.29 66.79
CA ALA A 69 30.86 -47.07 66.05
C ALA A 69 31.08 -48.58 66.27
N PRO A 70 30.00 -49.38 66.33
CA PRO A 70 30.11 -50.84 66.30
C PRO A 70 30.89 -51.26 65.05
N GLY A 71 31.83 -52.21 65.12
CA GLY A 71 32.64 -52.60 63.96
C GLY A 71 31.82 -53.14 62.76
N PRO A 72 32.50 -53.54 61.67
CA PRO A 72 31.86 -54.06 60.45
C PRO A 72 31.00 -55.32 60.67
N ALA A 73 31.10 -55.97 61.83
CA ALA A 73 30.24 -57.09 62.22
C ALA A 73 28.76 -56.68 62.41
N VAL A 74 28.47 -55.40 62.65
CA VAL A 74 27.11 -54.87 62.87
C VAL A 74 26.70 -53.86 61.80
N GLY A 75 27.66 -53.09 61.26
CA GLY A 75 27.41 -52.13 60.18
C GLY A 75 27.51 -52.78 58.80
N ARG A 76 26.63 -52.38 57.86
CA ARG A 76 26.66 -52.89 56.48
C ARG A 76 27.55 -52.00 55.61
N PRO A 77 28.56 -52.54 54.90
CA PRO A 77 29.34 -51.74 53.94
C PRO A 77 28.45 -51.28 52.78
N LEU A 78 28.19 -49.99 52.69
CA LEU A 78 27.35 -49.38 51.66
C LEU A 78 28.01 -48.10 51.14
N PRO A 79 28.17 -47.91 49.82
CA PRO A 79 28.67 -46.65 49.32
C PRO A 79 27.69 -45.53 49.65
N LEU A 80 28.21 -44.34 49.96
CA LEU A 80 27.40 -43.15 50.24
C LEU A 80 26.47 -42.79 49.07
N GLU A 81 26.88 -43.12 47.84
CA GLU A 81 26.12 -42.95 46.60
C GLU A 81 25.08 -44.05 46.34
N GLY A 82 25.13 -45.16 47.08
CA GLY A 82 24.30 -46.35 46.87
C GLY A 82 22.82 -46.15 47.21
N ALA A 83 21.96 -46.93 46.55
CA ALA A 83 20.54 -46.99 46.87
C ALA A 83 20.33 -47.79 48.18
N TRP A 84 19.41 -47.35 49.02
CA TRP A 84 19.00 -48.10 50.22
C TRP A 84 18.14 -49.34 49.89
N ALA A 85 17.51 -49.35 48.72
CA ALA A 85 16.57 -50.38 48.30
C ALA A 85 17.22 -51.66 47.74
N HIS A 86 18.46 -51.62 47.27
CA HIS A 86 19.14 -52.77 46.65
C HIS A 86 20.62 -52.77 47.01
N ALA A 87 20.96 -53.38 48.14
CA ALA A 87 22.29 -53.90 48.41
C ALA A 87 22.24 -55.41 48.20
N ASP A 88 23.22 -55.95 47.48
CA ASP A 88 23.22 -57.29 46.91
C ASP A 88 22.79 -58.40 47.90
N GLY A 89 21.66 -59.07 47.64
CA GLY A 89 21.34 -60.40 48.16
C GLY A 89 20.45 -60.52 49.41
N GLU A 90 20.04 -59.43 50.08
CA GLU A 90 19.11 -59.48 51.22
C GLU A 90 17.89 -58.56 51.01
N GLU A 91 16.73 -58.93 51.58
CA GLU A 91 15.55 -58.05 51.59
C GLU A 91 15.93 -56.69 52.20
N PRO A 92 15.69 -55.57 51.49
CA PRO A 92 16.06 -54.27 51.99
C PRO A 92 15.24 -53.97 53.25
N PRO A 93 15.85 -53.40 54.31
CA PRO A 93 15.13 -53.12 55.55
C PRO A 93 14.01 -52.07 55.37
N PHE A 94 14.02 -51.30 54.25
CA PHE A 94 13.00 -50.31 53.89
C PHE A 94 12.92 -50.14 52.35
N ASP A 95 11.78 -49.67 51.82
CA ASP A 95 11.51 -49.36 50.38
C ASP A 95 12.29 -48.12 49.85
N GLY A 96 13.53 -47.92 50.29
CA GLY A 96 14.35 -46.75 49.94
C GLY A 96 14.04 -45.48 50.76
N ILE A 97 13.02 -45.52 51.62
CA ILE A 97 12.56 -44.41 52.47
C ILE A 97 12.81 -44.76 53.95
N GLY A 98 13.48 -43.87 54.71
CA GLY A 98 13.70 -44.09 56.15
C GLY A 98 14.79 -43.19 56.74
N PHE A 99 15.46 -43.65 57.80
CA PHE A 99 16.62 -42.98 58.40
C PHE A 99 17.72 -43.98 58.75
N GLY A 100 18.94 -43.50 59.02
CA GLY A 100 20.07 -44.32 59.43
C GLY A 100 21.35 -43.52 59.65
N THR A 101 22.43 -44.21 60.02
CA THR A 101 23.75 -43.61 60.25
C THR A 101 24.79 -44.17 59.30
N TYR A 102 25.56 -43.31 58.63
CA TYR A 102 26.80 -43.68 57.97
C TYR A 102 28.00 -43.35 58.86
N VAL A 103 28.99 -44.23 58.89
CA VAL A 103 30.25 -44.02 59.59
C VAL A 103 31.42 -44.20 58.63
N LEU A 104 32.35 -43.25 58.65
CA LEU A 104 33.64 -43.33 57.98
C LEU A 104 34.75 -42.94 58.94
N THR A 105 35.81 -43.74 59.00
CA THR A 105 37.03 -43.45 59.73
C THR A 105 38.10 -43.03 58.74
N ILE A 106 38.65 -41.84 58.88
CA ILE A 106 39.72 -41.31 58.03
C ILE A 106 41.03 -41.35 58.80
N LEU A 107 42.04 -41.99 58.23
CA LEU A 107 43.42 -41.96 58.73
C LEU A 107 44.15 -40.83 57.98
N PRO A 108 44.54 -39.72 58.64
CA PRO A 108 45.21 -38.60 57.97
C PRO A 108 46.61 -38.94 57.44
N PRO A 109 47.18 -38.09 56.56
CA PRO A 109 48.58 -38.18 56.14
C PRO A 109 49.55 -38.21 57.32
N GLU A 110 50.62 -39.02 57.24
CA GLU A 110 51.63 -39.14 58.31
C GLU A 110 52.47 -37.86 58.50
N ASP A 111 52.63 -37.06 57.45
CA ASP A 111 53.30 -35.76 57.50
C ASP A 111 52.34 -34.67 58.00
N VAL A 112 52.22 -34.57 59.33
CA VAL A 112 51.33 -33.62 60.03
C VAL A 112 51.73 -32.16 59.78
N ASP A 113 53.00 -31.90 59.44
CA ASP A 113 53.53 -30.56 59.18
C ASP A 113 53.32 -30.10 57.73
N ALA A 114 52.93 -31.00 56.82
CA ALA A 114 52.65 -30.65 55.45
C ALA A 114 51.45 -29.67 55.34
N PRO A 115 51.53 -28.61 54.52
CA PRO A 115 50.45 -27.61 54.38
C PRO A 115 49.08 -28.19 53.99
N HIS A 116 49.07 -29.33 53.30
CA HIS A 116 47.85 -30.03 52.89
C HIS A 116 47.23 -30.89 54.00
N ALA A 117 48.03 -31.35 54.97
CA ALA A 117 47.56 -32.11 56.13
C ALA A 117 46.89 -31.20 57.18
N GLN A 118 47.38 -29.94 57.32
CA GLN A 118 46.85 -28.96 58.28
C GLN A 118 45.51 -28.32 57.86
N ARG A 119 45.12 -28.43 56.58
CA ARG A 119 43.90 -27.84 56.02
C ARG A 119 43.05 -28.86 55.27
N LEU A 120 43.00 -30.09 55.77
CA LEU A 120 42.20 -31.14 55.16
C LEU A 120 40.71 -30.85 55.39
N ALA A 121 39.91 -31.02 54.34
CA ALA A 121 38.46 -30.84 54.39
C ALA A 121 37.77 -31.94 53.58
N ILE A 122 36.55 -32.26 53.97
CA ILE A 122 35.67 -33.13 53.22
C ILE A 122 34.55 -32.29 52.61
N TYR A 123 34.35 -32.43 51.30
CA TYR A 123 33.18 -31.92 50.62
C TYR A 123 32.14 -33.04 50.54
N LEU A 124 31.02 -32.83 51.23
CA LEU A 124 29.84 -33.65 51.08
C LEU A 124 28.92 -32.95 50.08
N PRO A 125 28.75 -33.49 48.86
CA PRO A 125 27.83 -32.92 47.90
C PRO A 125 26.43 -32.84 48.50
N ARG A 126 25.58 -31.99 47.93
CA ARG A 126 24.17 -31.95 48.30
C ARG A 126 23.59 -33.36 48.20
N HIS A 127 23.39 -33.98 49.36
CA HIS A 127 22.67 -35.23 49.44
C HIS A 127 21.20 -34.95 49.14
N ARG A 128 20.56 -35.86 48.41
CA ARG A 128 19.09 -35.90 48.29
C ARG A 128 18.38 -36.18 49.63
N ARG A 129 19.16 -36.35 50.69
CA ARG A 129 18.78 -36.73 52.04
C ARG A 129 19.13 -35.59 53.00
N ASP A 130 18.31 -35.44 54.02
CA ASP A 130 18.68 -34.63 55.17
C ASP A 130 19.81 -35.34 55.91
N TYR A 131 20.77 -34.58 56.42
CA TYR A 131 21.88 -35.14 57.19
C TYR A 131 22.40 -34.22 58.28
N VAL A 132 22.97 -34.83 59.31
CA VAL A 132 23.79 -34.16 60.34
C VAL A 132 25.12 -34.87 60.39
N LEU A 133 26.20 -34.13 60.19
CA LEU A 133 27.56 -34.65 60.27
C LEU A 133 28.18 -34.27 61.61
N TRP A 134 28.75 -35.28 62.26
CA TRP A 134 29.59 -35.16 63.44
C TRP A 134 31.00 -35.63 63.10
N ILE A 135 32.00 -34.93 63.62
CA ILE A 135 33.42 -35.30 63.49
C ILE A 135 33.97 -35.43 64.90
N ASN A 136 34.45 -36.63 65.26
CA ASN A 136 35.00 -36.93 66.60
C ASN A 136 34.06 -36.48 67.73
N GLY A 137 32.76 -36.73 67.59
CA GLY A 137 31.74 -36.36 68.58
C GLY A 137 31.36 -34.87 68.63
N ARG A 138 32.01 -34.00 67.85
CA ARG A 138 31.64 -32.58 67.72
C ARG A 138 30.73 -32.37 66.51
N HIS A 139 29.69 -31.57 66.68
CA HIS A 139 28.79 -31.21 65.58
C HIS A 139 29.56 -30.40 64.53
N ALA A 140 29.63 -30.90 63.31
CA ALA A 140 30.38 -30.27 62.23
C ALA A 140 29.46 -29.45 61.31
N THR A 141 28.47 -30.09 60.71
CA THR A 141 27.49 -29.40 59.83
C THR A 141 26.14 -30.14 59.84
N ARG A 142 25.10 -29.46 59.38
CA ARG A 142 23.76 -30.01 59.18
C ARG A 142 23.17 -29.49 57.87
N SER A 143 22.55 -30.39 57.14
CA SER A 143 21.73 -30.08 55.97
C SER A 143 20.32 -30.64 56.20
N GLY A 144 19.32 -29.78 56.36
CA GLY A 144 17.95 -30.20 56.62
C GLY A 144 17.70 -30.65 58.07
N THR A 145 16.64 -31.43 58.29
CA THR A 145 16.26 -31.93 59.63
C THR A 145 16.22 -33.44 59.60
N VAL A 146 17.28 -34.08 60.10
CA VAL A 146 17.25 -35.54 60.28
C VAL A 146 16.18 -35.88 61.31
N SER A 147 15.26 -36.75 60.93
CA SER A 147 14.13 -37.15 61.75
C SER A 147 13.89 -38.65 61.59
N GLU A 148 13.42 -39.28 62.66
CA GLU A 148 12.97 -40.68 62.65
C GLU A 148 11.57 -40.84 62.03
N THR A 149 10.86 -39.72 61.87
CA THR A 149 9.53 -39.62 61.27
C THR A 149 9.51 -38.56 60.18
N ARG A 150 8.52 -38.60 59.28
CA ARG A 150 8.42 -37.64 58.18
C ARG A 150 8.32 -36.20 58.72
N PRO A 151 9.25 -35.29 58.38
CA PRO A 151 9.26 -33.93 58.94
C PRO A 151 8.15 -33.04 58.34
N ASP A 152 7.53 -32.19 59.18
CA ASP A 152 6.50 -31.21 58.78
C ASP A 152 7.08 -29.93 58.13
N GLN A 153 8.34 -29.59 58.41
CA GLN A 153 9.03 -28.41 57.88
C GLN A 153 10.45 -28.73 57.40
N PHE A 154 10.80 -28.17 56.24
CA PHE A 154 12.10 -28.38 55.60
C PHE A 154 13.08 -27.28 56.00
N ALA A 155 14.17 -27.65 56.69
CA ALA A 155 15.16 -26.70 57.19
C ALA A 155 16.11 -26.16 56.10
N ARG A 156 16.66 -24.97 56.36
CA ARG A 156 17.65 -24.31 55.49
C ARG A 156 19.00 -25.01 55.59
N HIS A 157 19.65 -25.18 54.45
CA HIS A 157 20.90 -25.94 54.32
C HIS A 157 22.11 -25.06 54.67
N ARG A 158 23.13 -25.62 55.33
CA ARG A 158 24.43 -24.96 55.56
C ARG A 158 25.61 -25.86 55.14
N GLU A 159 26.72 -25.18 54.84
CA GLU A 159 28.09 -25.64 54.54
C GLU A 159 28.29 -27.05 53.97
N MET A 160 28.68 -27.11 52.68
CA MET A 160 29.03 -28.34 51.95
C MET A 160 30.51 -28.73 52.04
N VAL A 161 31.40 -27.79 52.41
CA VAL A 161 32.83 -28.04 52.62
C VAL A 161 33.09 -27.98 54.12
N VAL A 162 33.43 -29.10 54.71
CA VAL A 162 33.59 -29.23 56.17
C VAL A 162 35.08 -29.42 56.48
N PRO A 163 35.72 -28.48 57.20
CA PRO A 163 37.11 -28.63 57.60
C PRO A 163 37.25 -29.76 58.63
N LEU A 164 38.29 -30.57 58.49
CA LEU A 164 38.69 -31.55 59.50
C LEU A 164 39.57 -30.85 60.55
N PRO A 165 39.33 -31.03 61.86
CA PRO A 165 40.12 -30.37 62.91
C PRO A 165 41.60 -30.75 62.83
N ALA A 166 42.53 -29.79 62.82
CA ALA A 166 43.95 -30.11 62.70
C ALA A 166 44.48 -30.97 63.89
N GLY A 167 45.42 -31.88 63.60
CA GLY A 167 46.23 -32.59 64.60
C GLY A 167 45.58 -33.81 65.27
N ALA A 168 44.46 -34.34 64.76
CA ALA A 168 43.90 -35.60 65.26
C ALA A 168 44.58 -36.82 64.60
N GLU A 169 44.84 -37.88 65.37
CA GLU A 169 45.39 -39.14 64.85
C GLU A 169 44.40 -39.89 63.94
N THR A 170 43.10 -39.74 64.19
CA THR A 170 42.02 -40.31 63.37
C THR A 170 40.80 -39.38 63.35
N TYR A 171 40.05 -39.39 62.25
CA TYR A 171 38.76 -38.70 62.15
C TYR A 171 37.63 -39.71 61.98
N GLN A 172 36.75 -39.81 62.97
CA GLN A 172 35.50 -40.54 62.85
C GLN A 172 34.39 -39.58 62.42
N LEU A 173 33.88 -39.78 61.22
CA LEU A 173 32.74 -39.08 60.65
C LEU A 173 31.50 -39.91 60.94
N VAL A 174 30.56 -39.36 61.71
CA VAL A 174 29.24 -39.95 61.96
C VAL A 174 28.19 -39.09 61.27
N LEU A 175 27.63 -39.61 60.19
CA LEU A 175 26.65 -38.95 59.35
C LEU A 175 25.26 -39.54 59.61
N HIS A 176 24.46 -38.87 60.41
CA HIS A 176 23.03 -39.17 60.54
C HIS A 176 22.31 -38.73 59.28
N THR A 177 21.40 -39.53 58.76
CA THR A 177 20.68 -39.18 57.53
C THR A 177 19.26 -39.73 57.50
N SER A 178 18.34 -39.01 56.85
CA SER A 178 16.97 -39.44 56.59
C SER A 178 16.53 -39.10 55.17
N ASN A 179 15.80 -40.02 54.54
CA ASN A 179 15.42 -39.99 53.13
C ASN A 179 13.90 -40.17 52.95
N TYR A 180 13.11 -39.15 53.27
CA TYR A 180 11.65 -39.17 53.09
C TYR A 180 11.16 -38.48 51.80
N LEU A 181 12.08 -37.85 51.05
CA LEU A 181 11.75 -36.98 49.92
C LEU A 181 12.19 -37.53 48.55
N ASP A 182 13.10 -38.50 48.53
CA ASP A 182 13.59 -39.10 47.29
C ASP A 182 13.76 -40.62 47.44
N PRO A 183 12.76 -41.43 47.05
CA PRO A 183 12.80 -42.89 47.23
C PRO A 183 13.95 -43.58 46.49
N ILE A 184 14.56 -42.93 45.49
CA ILE A 184 15.72 -43.50 44.78
C ILE A 184 16.95 -43.53 45.70
N GLY A 185 17.07 -42.55 46.61
CA GLY A 185 18.10 -42.46 47.62
C GLY A 185 19.54 -42.32 47.12
N LYS A 186 19.83 -42.41 45.81
CA LYS A 186 21.19 -42.31 45.28
C LYS A 186 21.72 -40.86 45.34
N THR A 187 23.01 -40.70 45.61
CA THR A 187 23.69 -39.40 45.47
C THR A 187 24.48 -39.42 44.16
N PRO A 188 24.19 -38.58 43.16
CA PRO A 188 24.85 -38.64 41.85
C PRO A 188 26.28 -38.08 41.84
N GLN A 189 26.74 -37.46 42.95
CA GLN A 189 28.09 -36.95 43.10
C GLN A 189 28.82 -37.66 44.25
N PRO A 190 30.10 -38.06 44.05
CA PRO A 190 30.94 -38.58 45.12
C PRO A 190 31.28 -37.50 46.14
N ALA A 191 31.49 -37.92 47.39
CA ALA A 191 32.18 -37.09 48.36
C ALA A 191 33.60 -36.79 47.85
N LEU A 192 34.12 -35.60 48.13
CA LEU A 192 35.49 -35.21 47.78
C LEU A 192 36.29 -34.99 49.05
N ILE A 193 37.57 -35.36 49.03
CA ILE A 193 38.51 -35.06 50.11
C ILE A 193 39.70 -34.31 49.54
N GLY A 194 40.18 -33.30 50.26
CA GLY A 194 41.30 -32.50 49.80
C GLY A 194 41.55 -31.30 50.68
N THR A 195 42.36 -30.38 50.18
CA THR A 195 42.62 -29.13 50.89
C THR A 195 41.39 -28.23 50.87
N GLN A 196 41.13 -27.52 51.97
CA GLN A 196 40.00 -26.57 52.09
C GLN A 196 40.03 -25.53 50.96
N ASP A 197 41.20 -25.00 50.63
CA ASP A 197 41.38 -24.01 49.56
C ASP A 197 41.05 -24.58 48.17
N ALA A 198 41.46 -25.82 47.88
CA ALA A 198 41.15 -26.47 46.60
C ALA A 198 39.65 -26.77 46.45
N LEU A 199 39.01 -27.29 47.50
CA LEU A 199 37.57 -27.56 47.51
C LEU A 199 36.74 -26.26 47.41
N ALA A 200 37.18 -25.19 48.09
CA ALA A 200 36.55 -23.87 48.00
C ALA A 200 36.69 -23.27 46.59
N LYS A 201 37.88 -23.33 45.98
CA LYS A 201 38.12 -22.90 44.60
C LYS A 201 37.27 -23.67 43.60
N ASN A 202 37.17 -25.00 43.77
CA ASN A 202 36.34 -25.85 42.94
C ASN A 202 34.87 -25.43 42.98
N ARG A 203 34.33 -25.23 44.19
CA ARG A 203 32.96 -24.74 44.40
C ARG A 203 32.74 -23.35 43.79
N ALA A 204 33.68 -22.43 43.99
CA ALA A 204 33.60 -21.07 43.43
C ALA A 204 33.60 -21.09 41.90
N ALA A 205 34.43 -21.92 41.27
CA ALA A 205 34.46 -22.09 39.82
C ALA A 205 33.12 -22.64 39.29
N THR A 206 32.53 -23.64 39.94
CA THR A 206 31.20 -24.16 39.56
C THR A 206 30.12 -23.08 39.66
N LEU A 207 30.09 -22.31 40.75
CA LEU A 207 29.12 -21.22 40.92
C LEU A 207 29.30 -20.10 39.89
N LEU A 208 30.55 -19.71 39.59
CA LEU A 208 30.87 -18.71 38.57
C LEU A 208 30.34 -19.14 37.19
N ILE A 209 30.56 -20.39 36.80
CA ILE A 209 30.07 -20.93 35.52
C ILE A 209 28.53 -20.85 35.46
N ILE A 210 27.84 -21.21 36.54
CA ILE A 210 26.37 -21.13 36.63
C ILE A 210 25.91 -19.66 36.50
N GLN A 211 26.56 -18.72 37.19
CA GLN A 211 26.23 -17.29 37.13
C GLN A 211 26.44 -16.69 35.74
N ILE A 212 27.54 -17.06 35.06
CA ILE A 212 27.78 -16.68 33.66
C ILE A 212 26.65 -17.18 32.77
N GLY A 213 26.22 -18.43 32.94
CA GLY A 213 25.10 -19.00 32.18
C GLY A 213 23.76 -18.27 32.42
N ILE A 214 23.47 -17.90 33.67
CA ILE A 214 22.29 -17.09 34.02
C ILE A 214 22.36 -15.74 33.31
N GLY A 215 23.48 -15.04 33.44
CA GLY A 215 23.69 -13.73 32.81
C GLY A 215 23.54 -13.77 31.29
N ALA A 216 24.14 -14.78 30.65
CA ALA A 216 24.02 -15.00 29.21
C ALA A 216 22.55 -15.27 28.79
N GLY A 217 21.83 -16.12 29.52
CA GLY A 217 20.41 -16.40 29.27
C GLY A 217 19.52 -15.16 29.45
N LEU A 218 19.75 -14.35 30.47
CA LEU A 218 19.00 -13.10 30.72
C LEU A 218 19.27 -12.05 29.64
N LEU A 219 20.54 -11.84 29.25
CA LEU A 219 20.88 -10.91 28.18
C LEU A 219 20.27 -11.35 26.84
N PHE A 220 20.32 -12.65 26.55
CA PHE A 220 19.67 -13.24 25.39
C PHE A 220 18.15 -12.99 25.39
N ALA A 221 17.49 -13.29 26.51
CA ALA A 221 16.06 -13.05 26.69
C ALA A 221 15.72 -11.57 26.51
N ALA A 222 16.47 -10.68 27.15
CA ALA A 222 16.28 -9.24 27.05
C ALA A 222 16.42 -8.73 25.62
N LYS A 223 17.45 -9.17 24.87
CA LYS A 223 17.64 -8.84 23.46
C LYS A 223 16.39 -9.20 22.64
N TYR A 224 15.92 -10.43 22.74
CA TYR A 224 14.83 -10.91 21.88
C TYR A 224 13.45 -10.40 22.31
N LEU A 225 13.22 -10.20 23.61
CA LEU A 225 12.02 -9.51 24.08
C LEU A 225 12.00 -8.03 23.67
N PHE A 226 13.16 -7.35 23.71
CA PHE A 226 13.29 -6.00 23.17
C PHE A 226 13.00 -5.96 21.66
N LEU A 227 13.59 -6.87 20.87
CA LEU A 227 13.31 -6.96 19.44
C LEU A 227 11.81 -7.23 19.17
N PHE A 228 11.15 -8.05 19.99
CA PHE A 228 9.71 -8.27 19.88
C PHE A 228 8.88 -7.00 20.09
N VAL A 229 9.27 -6.10 21.01
CA VAL A 229 8.57 -4.82 21.23
C VAL A 229 8.54 -3.97 19.96
N PHE A 230 9.64 -3.91 19.21
CA PHE A 230 9.72 -3.17 17.93
C PHE A 230 9.17 -3.96 16.74
N ARG A 231 9.20 -5.29 16.79
CA ARG A 231 8.81 -6.19 15.69
C ARG A 231 7.66 -7.10 16.07
N ARG A 232 6.58 -6.55 16.66
CA ARG A 232 5.42 -7.31 17.19
C ARG A 232 4.74 -8.26 16.18
N ARG A 233 4.88 -8.00 14.88
CA ARG A 233 4.37 -8.86 13.81
C ARG A 233 5.06 -10.23 13.75
N TYR A 234 6.30 -10.33 14.26
CA TYR A 234 7.12 -11.54 14.22
C TYR A 234 7.14 -12.19 15.60
N GLY A 235 6.21 -13.12 15.84
CA GLY A 235 6.12 -13.85 17.11
C GLY A 235 7.35 -14.72 17.44
N SER A 236 8.21 -15.00 16.47
CA SER A 236 9.46 -15.75 16.64
C SER A 236 10.37 -15.14 17.70
N TYR A 237 10.48 -13.80 17.77
CA TYR A 237 11.30 -13.11 18.78
C TYR A 237 10.74 -13.29 20.20
N LEU A 238 9.42 -13.28 20.36
CA LEU A 238 8.78 -13.52 21.67
C LEU A 238 9.12 -14.93 22.16
N TRP A 239 8.91 -15.94 21.32
CA TRP A 239 9.17 -17.33 21.70
C TRP A 239 10.64 -17.56 22.01
N LEU A 240 11.56 -17.01 21.22
CA LEU A 240 12.99 -17.12 21.48
C LEU A 240 13.41 -16.41 22.78
N GLY A 241 12.84 -15.24 23.06
CA GLY A 241 13.03 -14.53 24.32
C GLY A 241 12.52 -15.32 25.52
N LEU A 242 11.35 -15.94 25.41
CA LEU A 242 10.79 -16.80 26.46
C LEU A 242 11.58 -18.11 26.66
N ILE A 243 12.14 -18.69 25.60
CA ILE A 243 13.08 -19.83 25.69
C ILE A 243 14.32 -19.42 26.50
N GLY A 244 14.95 -18.30 26.14
CA GLY A 244 16.11 -17.76 26.88
C GLY A 244 15.80 -17.45 28.34
N LEU A 245 14.61 -16.89 28.62
CA LEU A 245 14.18 -16.59 29.98
C LEU A 245 13.94 -17.87 30.80
N THR A 246 13.26 -18.86 30.20
CA THR A 246 12.99 -20.16 30.84
C THR A 246 14.30 -20.85 31.22
N ILE A 247 15.29 -20.80 30.32
CA ILE A 247 16.64 -21.28 30.54
C ILE A 247 17.31 -20.54 31.70
N ALA A 248 17.30 -19.20 31.68
CA ALA A 248 17.91 -18.40 32.74
C ALA A 248 17.28 -18.67 34.11
N VAL A 249 15.95 -18.80 34.18
CA VAL A 249 15.22 -19.14 35.41
C VAL A 249 15.58 -20.55 35.88
N HIS A 250 15.70 -21.52 34.98
CA HIS A 250 16.14 -22.87 35.33
C HIS A 250 17.54 -22.84 35.95
N GLN A 251 18.48 -22.12 35.34
CA GLN A 251 19.84 -21.98 35.86
C GLN A 251 19.90 -21.22 37.19
N ALA A 252 19.05 -20.21 37.38
CA ALA A 252 18.95 -19.50 38.65
C ALA A 252 18.41 -20.42 39.76
N ALA A 253 17.36 -21.20 39.47
CA ALA A 253 16.83 -22.20 40.39
C ALA A 253 17.87 -23.30 40.72
N LEU A 254 18.67 -23.71 39.73
CA LEU A 254 19.78 -24.63 39.95
C LEU A 254 20.89 -23.98 40.79
N SER A 255 21.23 -22.71 40.57
CA SER A 255 22.22 -21.99 41.37
C SER A 255 21.82 -21.91 42.85
N LEU A 256 20.55 -21.63 43.12
CA LEU A 256 19.96 -21.62 44.46
C LEU A 256 20.01 -22.99 45.15
N THR A 257 20.12 -24.05 44.36
CA THR A 257 20.30 -25.41 44.87
C THR A 257 21.72 -25.61 45.43
N TYR A 258 22.73 -24.91 44.89
CA TYR A 258 24.14 -24.95 45.33
C TYR A 258 24.51 -23.85 46.35
N ASN A 259 23.80 -22.71 46.34
CA ASN A 259 24.01 -21.63 47.29
C ASN A 259 22.67 -20.95 47.65
N PRO A 260 21.97 -21.44 48.69
CA PRO A 260 20.67 -20.87 49.09
C PRO A 260 20.79 -19.47 49.72
N GLU A 261 21.99 -19.02 50.10
CA GLU A 261 22.22 -17.67 50.65
C GLU A 261 22.26 -16.59 49.55
N LEU A 262 22.40 -16.99 48.27
CA LEU A 262 22.61 -16.07 47.17
C LEU A 262 21.35 -15.27 46.76
N PHE A 263 20.14 -15.69 47.18
CA PHE A 263 18.92 -14.88 47.02
C PHE A 263 18.02 -14.96 48.26
N LEU A 264 17.98 -13.87 49.02
CA LEU A 264 17.23 -13.74 50.28
C LEU A 264 15.69 -13.74 50.13
N PHE A 265 15.14 -13.81 48.91
CA PHE A 265 13.74 -13.43 48.63
C PHE A 265 12.83 -14.52 48.02
N ILE A 266 13.31 -15.73 47.73
CA ILE A 266 12.50 -16.71 46.98
C ILE A 266 11.99 -17.83 47.90
N GLY A 267 10.71 -17.75 48.28
CA GLY A 267 9.71 -18.84 48.48
C GLY A 267 10.05 -20.15 49.19
N GLY A 268 11.24 -20.33 49.76
CA GLY A 268 11.70 -21.59 50.36
C GLY A 268 12.10 -22.67 49.33
N GLN A 269 12.60 -23.82 49.82
CA GLN A 269 13.08 -24.94 48.99
C GLN A 269 12.02 -25.48 48.02
N GLN A 270 10.74 -25.45 48.40
CA GLN A 270 9.65 -25.90 47.54
C GLN A 270 9.53 -25.04 46.27
N ALA A 271 9.70 -23.72 46.37
CA ALA A 271 9.62 -22.83 45.22
C ALA A 271 10.76 -23.10 44.22
N ILE A 272 11.96 -23.41 44.71
CA ILE A 272 13.12 -23.77 43.88
C ILE A 272 12.83 -25.05 43.09
N VAL A 273 12.35 -26.10 43.77
CA VAL A 273 11.99 -27.36 43.12
C VAL A 273 10.86 -27.16 42.11
N LYS A 274 9.81 -26.39 42.46
CA LYS A 274 8.72 -26.08 41.52
C LYS A 274 9.24 -25.34 40.27
N ALA A 275 10.14 -24.37 40.43
CA ALA A 275 10.73 -23.64 39.31
C ALA A 275 11.55 -24.55 38.37
N LEU A 276 12.34 -25.48 38.90
CA LEU A 276 13.11 -26.45 38.11
C LEU A 276 12.20 -27.32 37.23
N PHE A 277 11.11 -27.85 37.79
CA PHE A 277 10.17 -28.71 37.05
C PHE A 277 9.30 -27.91 36.07
N LEU A 278 8.84 -26.72 36.46
CA LEU A 278 8.03 -25.86 35.60
C LEU A 278 8.81 -25.46 34.34
N THR A 279 10.07 -25.05 34.49
CA THR A 279 10.93 -24.69 33.36
C THR A 279 11.20 -25.88 32.43
N LEU A 280 11.37 -27.10 32.96
CA LEU A 280 11.55 -28.32 32.16
C LEU A 280 10.31 -28.68 31.32
N ILE A 281 9.10 -28.45 31.85
CA ILE A 281 7.86 -28.75 31.13
C ILE A 281 7.54 -27.69 30.08
N TRP A 282 7.78 -26.41 30.38
CA TRP A 282 7.43 -25.30 29.49
C TRP A 282 8.38 -25.09 28.33
N ILE A 283 9.65 -25.51 28.45
CA ILE A 283 10.63 -25.32 27.39
C ILE A 283 10.20 -26.00 26.07
N MET A 284 9.56 -27.17 26.15
CA MET A 284 9.15 -27.95 24.97
C MET A 284 8.03 -27.27 24.16
N PRO A 285 6.88 -26.86 24.74
CA PRO A 285 5.89 -26.07 24.03
C PRO A 285 6.45 -24.78 23.41
N LEU A 286 7.37 -24.09 24.09
CA LEU A 286 7.99 -22.87 23.58
C LEU A 286 8.81 -23.14 22.30
N TYR A 287 9.56 -24.25 22.24
CA TYR A 287 10.27 -24.68 21.03
C TYR A 287 9.32 -24.93 19.86
N VAL A 288 8.18 -25.58 20.11
CA VAL A 288 7.18 -25.87 19.05
C VAL A 288 6.58 -24.57 18.52
N LEU A 289 6.24 -23.64 19.42
CA LEU A 289 5.69 -22.34 19.06
C LEU A 289 6.69 -21.51 18.25
N PHE A 290 7.96 -21.55 18.64
CA PHE A 290 9.06 -20.96 17.85
C PHE A 290 9.18 -21.62 16.47
N ALA A 291 9.28 -22.94 16.40
CA ALA A 291 9.42 -23.68 15.14
C ALA A 291 8.25 -23.41 14.18
N ARG A 292 7.02 -23.39 14.69
CA ARG A 292 5.81 -23.08 13.91
C ARG A 292 5.81 -21.63 13.40
N SER A 293 6.37 -20.69 14.16
CA SER A 293 6.45 -19.29 13.72
C SER A 293 7.38 -19.11 12.51
N LEU A 294 8.39 -19.98 12.36
CA LEU A 294 9.28 -20.00 11.20
C LEU A 294 8.72 -20.83 10.04
N TYR A 295 8.12 -21.99 10.36
CA TYR A 295 7.63 -22.96 9.38
C TYR A 295 6.17 -23.37 9.65
N PRO A 296 5.17 -22.51 9.35
CA PRO A 296 3.77 -22.77 9.69
C PRO A 296 3.18 -24.04 9.07
N GLN A 297 3.72 -24.46 7.90
CA GLN A 297 3.25 -25.63 7.16
C GLN A 297 3.80 -26.96 7.69
N ALA A 298 4.89 -26.92 8.47
CA ALA A 298 5.51 -28.15 9.00
C ALA A 298 4.68 -28.76 10.13
N HIS A 299 3.96 -27.95 10.91
CA HIS A 299 3.24 -28.36 12.12
C HIS A 299 1.73 -28.22 11.98
N GLY A 300 0.98 -29.30 12.24
CA GLY A 300 -0.49 -29.26 12.33
C GLY A 300 -0.96 -28.61 13.63
N ARG A 301 -2.14 -27.99 13.64
CA ARG A 301 -2.73 -27.39 14.86
C ARG A 301 -3.00 -28.41 15.97
N TRP A 302 -3.31 -29.66 15.62
CA TRP A 302 -3.55 -30.75 16.57
C TRP A 302 -2.32 -31.05 17.44
N LEU A 303 -1.13 -30.95 16.86
CA LEU A 303 0.13 -31.18 17.56
C LEU A 303 0.35 -30.16 18.70
N LEU A 304 -0.12 -28.93 18.53
CA LEU A 304 -0.04 -27.92 19.59
C LEU A 304 -0.90 -28.30 20.79
N TYR A 305 -2.13 -28.78 20.56
CA TYR A 305 -3.01 -29.21 21.65
C TYR A 305 -2.45 -30.43 22.38
N PHE A 306 -1.91 -31.39 21.63
CA PHE A 306 -1.27 -32.58 22.18
C PHE A 306 -0.09 -32.24 23.11
N LEU A 307 0.59 -31.12 22.90
CA LEU A 307 1.75 -30.70 23.69
C LEU A 307 1.40 -29.69 24.79
N LEU A 308 0.54 -28.72 24.49
CA LEU A 308 0.19 -27.64 25.42
C LEU A 308 -0.75 -28.11 26.53
N ILE A 309 -1.74 -28.96 26.23
CA ILE A 309 -2.74 -29.38 27.23
C ILE A 309 -2.07 -30.20 28.34
N PRO A 310 -1.27 -31.24 28.07
CA PRO A 310 -0.60 -31.98 29.15
C PRO A 310 0.44 -31.13 29.88
N ALA A 311 1.16 -30.25 29.17
CA ALA A 311 2.12 -29.34 29.79
C ALA A 311 1.44 -28.35 30.75
N ALA A 312 0.29 -27.79 30.36
CA ALA A 312 -0.50 -26.90 31.20
C ALA A 312 -1.07 -27.63 32.42
N ALA A 313 -1.63 -28.83 32.23
CA ALA A 313 -2.13 -29.68 33.32
C ALA A 313 -1.01 -30.02 34.33
N ALA A 314 0.18 -30.37 33.82
CA ALA A 314 1.36 -30.61 34.66
C ALA A 314 1.81 -29.35 35.41
N GLY A 315 1.79 -28.19 34.75
CA GLY A 315 2.10 -26.91 35.35
C GLY A 315 1.17 -26.58 36.52
N VAL A 316 -0.14 -26.81 36.36
CA VAL A 316 -1.12 -26.65 37.44
C VAL A 316 -0.83 -27.62 38.58
N LEU A 317 -0.52 -28.88 38.30
CA LEU A 317 -0.15 -29.88 39.32
C LEU A 317 1.11 -29.46 40.09
N ILE A 318 2.16 -28.99 39.41
CA ILE A 318 3.41 -28.54 40.03
C ILE A 318 3.18 -27.32 40.92
N LEU A 319 2.35 -26.37 40.47
CA LEU A 319 2.07 -25.15 41.25
C LEU A 319 1.22 -25.45 42.49
N SER A 320 0.21 -26.32 42.35
CA SER A 320 -0.77 -26.61 43.43
C SER A 320 -0.30 -27.67 44.42
N ALA A 321 0.43 -28.70 43.99
CA ALA A 321 0.81 -29.83 44.84
C ALA A 321 2.20 -29.67 45.49
N PRO A 322 2.46 -30.33 46.63
CA PRO A 322 3.80 -30.44 47.18
C PRO A 322 4.69 -31.35 46.31
N PRO A 323 6.03 -31.20 46.38
CA PRO A 323 7.00 -32.00 45.59
C PRO A 323 6.75 -33.50 45.60
N ASP A 324 6.39 -34.07 46.74
CA ASP A 324 6.19 -35.52 46.89
C ASP A 324 5.02 -36.06 46.07
N VAL A 325 4.02 -35.22 45.79
CA VAL A 325 2.82 -35.61 45.03
C VAL A 325 3.10 -35.53 43.54
N PHE A 326 3.70 -34.44 43.05
CA PHE A 326 3.94 -34.27 41.62
C PHE A 326 5.18 -35.04 41.12
N LYS A 327 6.11 -35.42 42.00
CA LYS A 327 7.27 -36.28 41.64
C LYS A 327 6.92 -37.76 41.54
N ARG A 328 5.90 -38.27 42.26
CA ARG A 328 5.45 -39.67 42.17
C ARG A 328 5.20 -40.14 40.73
N PRO A 329 4.49 -39.39 39.88
CA PRO A 329 4.26 -39.82 38.51
C PRO A 329 5.46 -39.62 37.56
N LEU A 330 6.62 -39.11 38.03
CA LEU A 330 7.78 -38.76 37.20
C LEU A 330 8.23 -39.88 36.24
N PRO A 331 8.25 -41.18 36.62
CA PRO A 331 8.59 -42.26 35.69
C PRO A 331 7.63 -42.34 34.48
N TYR A 332 6.35 -42.01 34.67
CA TYR A 332 5.36 -41.99 33.60
C TYR A 332 5.47 -40.75 32.69
N TRP A 333 6.17 -39.70 33.12
CA TRP A 333 6.48 -38.55 32.29
C TRP A 333 7.60 -38.83 31.28
N LEU A 334 8.47 -39.80 31.53
CA LEU A 334 9.59 -40.12 30.62
C LEU A 334 9.12 -40.59 29.23
N PRO A 335 8.15 -41.53 29.10
CA PRO A 335 7.56 -41.87 27.80
C PRO A 335 6.94 -40.67 27.10
N TYR A 336 6.24 -39.79 27.84
CA TYR A 336 5.66 -38.57 27.28
C TYR A 336 6.74 -37.65 26.71
N VAL A 337 7.77 -37.33 27.50
CA VAL A 337 8.90 -36.49 27.07
C VAL A 337 9.60 -37.10 25.84
N ALA A 338 9.79 -38.42 25.80
CA ALA A 338 10.36 -39.12 24.65
C ALA A 338 9.49 -38.98 23.39
N VAL A 339 8.17 -39.16 23.51
CA VAL A 339 7.22 -38.96 22.41
C VAL A 339 7.25 -37.51 21.92
N VAL A 340 7.27 -36.53 22.83
CA VAL A 340 7.38 -35.11 22.47
C VAL A 340 8.64 -34.83 21.65
N HIS A 341 9.80 -35.32 22.09
CA HIS A 341 11.06 -35.14 21.36
C HIS A 341 11.05 -35.87 20.01
N ALA A 342 10.51 -37.09 19.94
CA ALA A 342 10.38 -37.82 18.68
C ALA A 342 9.52 -37.05 17.65
N VAL A 343 8.40 -36.47 18.11
CA VAL A 343 7.54 -35.65 17.24
C VAL A 343 8.23 -34.35 16.84
N LEU A 344 8.97 -33.71 17.75
CA LEU A 344 9.77 -32.52 17.44
C LEU A 344 10.85 -32.81 16.39
N ILE A 345 11.61 -33.89 16.55
CA ILE A 345 12.63 -34.35 15.60
C ILE A 345 11.99 -34.63 14.24
N PHE A 346 10.88 -35.37 14.21
CA PHE A 346 10.16 -35.65 12.97
C PHE A 346 9.68 -34.36 12.29
N SER A 347 9.13 -33.42 13.06
CA SER A 347 8.64 -32.14 12.55
C SER A 347 9.78 -31.28 11.98
N ALA A 348 10.94 -31.27 12.63
CA ALA A 348 12.11 -30.56 12.17
C ALA A 348 12.72 -31.22 10.93
N ALA A 349 12.76 -32.55 10.87
CA ALA A 349 13.19 -33.30 9.68
C ALA A 349 12.23 -33.11 8.50
N LYS A 350 10.93 -32.91 8.74
CA LYS A 350 9.98 -32.51 7.70
C LYS A 350 10.27 -31.08 7.23
N ALA A 351 10.54 -30.16 8.16
CA ALA A 351 10.92 -28.78 7.85
C ALA A 351 12.23 -28.71 7.05
N THR A 352 13.21 -29.58 7.30
CA THR A 352 14.45 -29.63 6.49
C THR A 352 14.23 -30.09 5.05
N ARG A 353 13.23 -30.95 4.80
CA ARG A 353 12.87 -31.40 3.45
C ARG A 353 12.07 -30.36 2.66
N GLN A 354 11.32 -29.52 3.36
CA GLN A 354 10.39 -28.54 2.75
C GLN A 354 10.93 -27.10 2.76
N GLY A 355 11.86 -26.79 3.67
CA GLY A 355 12.41 -25.45 3.87
C GLY A 355 13.77 -25.24 3.20
N GLY A 356 14.25 -24.00 3.21
CA GLY A 356 15.56 -23.61 2.67
C GLY A 356 16.75 -24.22 3.43
N GLY A 357 17.97 -23.95 2.93
CA GLY A 357 19.22 -24.56 3.38
C GLY A 357 19.62 -24.34 4.85
N THR A 358 18.85 -23.58 5.62
CA THR A 358 19.10 -23.23 7.03
C THR A 358 18.22 -24.02 8.00
N SER A 359 17.20 -24.71 7.49
CA SER A 359 16.22 -25.47 8.27
C SER A 359 16.84 -26.62 9.09
N TRP A 360 18.02 -27.13 8.70
CA TRP A 360 18.74 -28.15 9.46
C TRP A 360 19.26 -27.67 10.81
N LEU A 361 19.44 -26.35 10.99
CA LEU A 361 19.81 -25.77 12.29
C LEU A 361 18.73 -26.02 13.34
N LEU A 362 17.44 -26.01 12.94
CA LEU A 362 16.35 -26.35 13.85
C LEU A 362 16.45 -27.82 14.31
N LEU A 363 16.75 -28.73 13.39
CA LEU A 363 16.96 -30.14 13.71
C LEU A 363 18.18 -30.33 14.64
N ALA A 364 19.29 -29.64 14.37
CA ALA A 364 20.48 -29.68 15.21
C ALA A 364 20.20 -29.16 16.62
N ALA A 365 19.48 -28.05 16.76
CA ALA A 365 19.06 -27.50 18.05
C ALA A 365 18.19 -28.50 18.84
N ILE A 366 17.21 -29.13 18.19
CA ILE A 366 16.31 -30.11 18.82
C ILE A 366 17.07 -31.37 19.23
N LEU A 367 17.96 -31.90 18.39
CA LEU A 367 18.78 -33.06 18.73
C LEU A 367 19.70 -32.79 19.91
N LEU A 368 20.37 -31.62 19.93
CA LEU A 368 21.21 -31.21 21.04
C LEU A 368 20.39 -31.05 22.33
N MET A 369 19.22 -30.40 22.26
CA MET A 369 18.30 -30.29 23.39
C MET A 369 17.81 -31.65 23.89
N THR A 370 17.50 -32.59 22.98
CA THR A 370 17.12 -33.96 23.33
C THR A 370 18.23 -34.65 24.12
N GLY A 371 19.49 -34.49 23.68
CA GLY A 371 20.66 -35.00 24.39
C GLY A 371 20.80 -34.42 25.81
N VAL A 372 20.54 -33.12 25.98
CA VAL A 372 20.53 -32.47 27.31
C VAL A 372 19.43 -33.06 28.20
N VAL A 373 18.21 -33.19 27.69
CA VAL A 373 17.09 -33.75 28.47
C VAL A 373 17.35 -35.20 28.85
N ILE A 374 17.88 -36.02 27.95
CA ILE A 374 18.25 -37.41 28.25
C ILE A 374 19.34 -37.45 29.32
N HIS A 375 20.37 -36.60 29.20
CA HIS A 375 21.43 -36.49 30.21
C HIS A 375 20.84 -36.12 31.58
N ASP A 376 19.98 -35.10 31.65
CA ASP A 376 19.35 -34.65 32.90
C ASP A 376 18.49 -35.75 33.53
N VAL A 377 17.74 -36.49 32.73
CA VAL A 377 16.96 -37.64 33.19
C VAL A 377 17.86 -38.74 33.75
N LEU A 378 18.94 -39.08 33.04
CA LEU A 378 19.88 -40.13 33.47
C LEU A 378 20.69 -39.71 34.71
N TRP A 379 21.01 -38.42 34.82
CA TRP A 379 21.63 -37.82 36.00
C TRP A 379 20.66 -37.85 37.19
N GLU A 380 19.39 -37.50 36.97
CA GLU A 380 18.34 -37.55 37.99
C GLU A 380 18.00 -38.99 38.41
N ALA A 381 18.14 -39.97 37.51
CA ALA A 381 18.02 -41.39 37.83
C ALA A 381 19.25 -41.96 38.58
N GLY A 382 20.32 -41.18 38.73
CA GLY A 382 21.59 -41.63 39.35
C GLY A 382 22.33 -42.67 38.52
N VAL A 383 22.10 -42.71 37.20
CA VAL A 383 22.77 -43.61 36.25
C VAL A 383 24.11 -43.02 35.79
N VAL A 384 24.18 -41.70 35.66
CA VAL A 384 25.37 -40.99 35.16
C VAL A 384 25.94 -40.06 36.23
N ALA A 385 27.14 -40.37 36.72
CA ALA A 385 27.88 -39.58 37.71
C ALA A 385 28.84 -38.57 37.04
N THR A 386 28.28 -37.60 36.31
CA THR A 386 29.05 -36.54 35.62
C THR A 386 28.78 -35.16 36.22
N VAL A 387 29.75 -34.24 36.09
CA VAL A 387 29.52 -32.81 36.35
C VAL A 387 28.53 -32.32 35.30
N GLN A 388 27.43 -31.71 35.76
CA GLN A 388 26.26 -31.33 34.98
C GLN A 388 26.66 -30.42 33.78
N PRO A 389 26.71 -30.94 32.53
CA PRO A 389 27.23 -30.24 31.36
C PRO A 389 26.24 -29.24 30.74
N ILE A 390 25.14 -28.93 31.46
CA ILE A 390 23.96 -28.19 30.99
C ILE A 390 24.32 -26.81 30.45
N MET A 391 25.31 -26.13 31.05
CA MET A 391 25.65 -24.74 30.70
C MET A 391 26.16 -24.59 29.26
N PHE A 392 27.07 -25.47 28.83
CA PHE A 392 27.65 -25.39 27.49
C PHE A 392 26.65 -25.78 26.41
N ASN A 393 25.89 -26.85 26.63
CA ASN A 393 24.94 -27.32 25.64
C ASN A 393 23.78 -26.33 25.42
N LEU A 394 23.30 -25.67 26.48
CA LEU A 394 22.16 -24.79 26.39
C LEU A 394 22.49 -23.43 25.76
N ALA A 395 23.69 -22.89 26.01
CA ALA A 395 24.21 -21.72 25.32
C ALA A 395 24.39 -21.97 23.81
N VAL A 396 24.83 -23.18 23.45
CA VAL A 396 24.98 -23.59 22.04
C VAL A 396 23.61 -23.73 21.38
N VAL A 397 22.61 -24.30 22.06
CA VAL A 397 21.24 -24.34 21.52
C VAL A 397 20.71 -22.92 21.29
N LEU A 398 20.85 -22.00 22.25
CA LEU A 398 20.45 -20.60 22.10
C LEU A 398 21.16 -19.92 20.92
N LEU A 399 22.47 -20.18 20.75
CA LEU A 399 23.24 -19.67 19.62
C LEU A 399 22.71 -20.22 18.28
N ILE A 400 22.44 -21.52 18.19
CA ILE A 400 21.89 -22.15 16.98
C ILE A 400 20.53 -21.54 16.63
N LEU A 401 19.64 -21.35 17.61
CA LEU A 401 18.33 -20.73 17.38
C LEU A 401 18.43 -19.25 16.97
N ALA A 402 19.35 -18.50 17.58
CA ALA A 402 19.62 -17.12 17.20
C ALA A 402 20.11 -17.02 15.76
N VAL A 403 21.09 -17.86 15.39
CA VAL A 403 21.62 -17.91 14.02
C VAL A 403 20.55 -18.35 13.02
N LEU A 404 19.72 -19.33 13.38
CA LEU A 404 18.59 -19.78 12.56
C LEU A 404 17.62 -18.62 12.30
N LEU A 405 17.24 -17.87 13.33
CA LEU A 405 16.31 -16.74 13.20
C LEU A 405 16.92 -15.61 12.36
N ASP A 406 18.19 -15.26 12.62
CA ASP A 406 18.90 -14.22 11.87
C ASP A 406 19.03 -14.61 10.39
N GLN A 407 19.33 -15.88 10.08
CA GLN A 407 19.39 -16.37 8.70
C GLN A 407 18.02 -16.36 8.03
N TYR A 408 16.97 -16.77 8.74
CA TYR A 408 15.60 -16.72 8.23
C TYR A 408 15.19 -15.28 7.87
N ASP A 409 15.52 -14.31 8.73
CA ASP A 409 15.23 -12.90 8.48
C ASP A 409 16.01 -12.36 7.26
N ILE A 410 17.28 -12.74 7.12
CA ILE A 410 18.10 -12.35 5.96
C ILE A 410 17.53 -12.92 4.66
N ASP A 411 17.14 -14.20 4.65
CA ASP A 411 16.58 -14.85 3.47
C ASP A 411 15.21 -14.24 3.11
N ALA A 412 14.36 -13.98 4.09
CA ALA A 412 13.08 -13.31 3.89
C ALA A 412 13.25 -11.87 3.38
N PHE A 413 14.23 -11.13 3.91
CA PHE A 413 14.53 -9.77 3.45
C PHE A 413 15.05 -9.75 2.00
N ARG A 414 15.92 -10.70 1.63
CA ARG A 414 16.41 -10.84 0.25
C ARG A 414 15.27 -11.12 -0.72
N GLN A 415 14.41 -12.10 -0.41
CA GLN A 415 13.24 -12.40 -1.25
C GLN A 415 12.30 -11.20 -1.42
N ALA A 416 12.04 -10.46 -0.33
CA ALA A 416 11.21 -9.26 -0.39
C ALA A 416 11.85 -8.15 -1.24
N LYS A 417 13.17 -7.98 -1.13
CA LYS A 417 13.93 -7.02 -1.93
C LYS A 417 13.89 -7.38 -3.41
N ASP A 418 14.21 -8.62 -3.76
CA ASP A 418 14.22 -9.12 -5.15
C ASP A 418 12.82 -8.98 -5.78
N LEU A 419 11.76 -9.30 -5.03
CA LEU A 419 10.39 -9.12 -5.49
C LEU A 419 10.05 -7.64 -5.72
N SER A 420 10.48 -6.75 -4.82
CA SER A 420 10.27 -5.31 -4.95
C SER A 420 11.01 -4.72 -6.15
N GLU A 421 12.26 -5.13 -6.40
CA GLU A 421 13.04 -4.70 -7.56
C GLU A 421 12.38 -5.18 -8.87
N ASN A 422 11.93 -6.44 -8.93
CA ASN A 422 11.20 -6.97 -10.08
C ASN A 422 9.88 -6.23 -10.34
N LEU A 423 9.12 -5.92 -9.29
CA LEU A 423 7.89 -5.11 -9.39
C LEU A 423 8.18 -3.70 -9.90
N GLN A 424 9.25 -3.05 -9.44
CA GLN A 424 9.62 -1.73 -9.94
C GLN A 424 9.98 -1.74 -11.42
N ILE A 425 10.71 -2.76 -11.89
CA ILE A 425 11.01 -2.94 -13.32
C ILE A 425 9.70 -3.10 -14.12
N GLN A 426 8.80 -3.99 -13.69
CA GLN A 426 7.52 -4.21 -14.36
C GLN A 426 6.65 -2.94 -14.40
N VAL A 427 6.59 -2.19 -13.30
CA VAL A 427 5.85 -0.92 -13.25
C VAL A 427 6.46 0.10 -14.20
N ALA A 428 7.78 0.21 -14.27
CA ALA A 428 8.46 1.13 -15.17
C ALA A 428 8.21 0.77 -16.65
N GLU A 429 8.26 -0.51 -17.01
CA GLU A 429 7.93 -0.99 -18.36
C GLU A 429 6.48 -0.68 -18.74
N ARG A 430 5.51 -1.03 -17.88
CA ARG A 430 4.10 -0.73 -18.12
C ARG A 430 3.82 0.77 -18.22
N THR A 431 4.50 1.59 -17.42
CA THR A 431 4.36 3.05 -17.50
C THR A 431 4.88 3.58 -18.83
N ARG A 432 6.00 3.05 -19.34
CA ARG A 432 6.55 3.44 -20.65
C ARG A 432 5.61 3.04 -21.80
N GLU A 433 5.10 1.81 -21.79
CA GLU A 433 4.13 1.33 -22.79
C GLU A 433 2.87 2.21 -22.80
N LEU A 434 2.33 2.52 -21.62
CA LEU A 434 1.13 3.33 -21.48
C LEU A 434 1.35 4.77 -21.95
N THR A 435 2.51 5.35 -21.63
CA THR A 435 2.88 6.70 -22.06
C THR A 435 3.03 6.77 -23.58
N ALA A 436 3.70 5.78 -24.20
CA ALA A 436 3.86 5.70 -25.64
C ALA A 436 2.50 5.54 -26.36
N ALA A 437 1.62 4.66 -25.85
CA ALA A 437 0.28 4.48 -26.40
C ALA A 437 -0.58 5.74 -26.27
N TYR A 438 -0.47 6.46 -25.14
CA TYR A 438 -1.14 7.74 -24.94
C TYR A 438 -0.69 8.79 -25.95
N GLN A 439 0.63 8.98 -26.10
CA GLN A 439 1.19 9.93 -27.07
C GLN A 439 0.76 9.60 -28.51
N GLN A 440 0.73 8.33 -28.89
CA GLN A 440 0.27 7.90 -30.21
C GLN A 440 -1.22 8.20 -30.42
N ALA A 441 -2.05 7.95 -29.40
CA ALA A 441 -3.48 8.24 -29.45
C ALA A 441 -3.75 9.76 -29.55
N GLU A 442 -3.03 10.56 -28.78
CA GLU A 442 -3.11 12.02 -28.80
C GLU A 442 -2.69 12.59 -30.15
N GLN A 443 -1.57 12.11 -30.71
CA GLN A 443 -1.10 12.55 -32.02
C GLN A 443 -2.06 12.14 -33.15
N ALA A 444 -2.65 10.96 -33.09
CA ALA A 444 -3.69 10.53 -34.02
C ALA A 444 -4.94 11.42 -33.92
N ASN A 445 -5.35 11.80 -32.70
CA ASN A 445 -6.49 12.67 -32.49
C ASN A 445 -6.25 14.07 -33.06
N HIS A 446 -5.10 14.69 -32.75
CA HIS A 446 -4.73 16.00 -33.30
C HIS A 446 -4.64 16.00 -34.83
N SER A 447 -4.10 14.93 -35.42
CA SER A 447 -4.00 14.79 -36.87
C SER A 447 -5.39 14.69 -37.52
N LYS A 448 -6.31 13.94 -36.89
CA LYS A 448 -7.71 13.81 -37.33
C LYS A 448 -8.42 15.17 -37.28
N THR A 449 -8.29 15.93 -36.19
CA THR A 449 -8.93 17.24 -36.07
C THR A 449 -8.37 18.24 -37.08
N ARG A 450 -7.05 18.28 -37.27
CA ARG A 450 -6.42 19.15 -38.28
C ARG A 450 -6.86 18.78 -39.70
N PHE A 451 -6.88 17.49 -40.04
CA PHE A 451 -7.33 17.03 -41.35
C PHE A 451 -8.76 17.48 -41.64
N LEU A 452 -9.67 17.31 -40.68
CA LEU A 452 -11.06 17.73 -40.82
C LEU A 452 -11.19 19.25 -40.96
N ALA A 453 -10.38 20.03 -40.25
CA ALA A 453 -10.38 21.50 -40.31
C ALA A 453 -9.89 22.04 -41.66
N VAL A 454 -8.89 21.42 -42.29
CA VAL A 454 -8.41 21.80 -43.63
C VAL A 454 -9.43 21.37 -44.69
N ALA A 455 -9.89 20.11 -44.65
CA ALA A 455 -10.90 19.61 -45.59
C ALA A 455 -12.21 20.42 -45.53
N SER A 456 -12.55 20.98 -44.36
CA SER A 456 -13.67 21.90 -44.16
C SER A 456 -13.60 23.14 -45.06
N HIS A 457 -12.40 23.72 -45.14
CA HIS A 457 -12.15 24.97 -45.82
C HIS A 457 -12.27 24.75 -47.33
N ASP A 458 -11.57 23.73 -47.81
CA ASP A 458 -11.48 23.38 -49.22
C ASP A 458 -12.84 22.95 -49.82
N LEU A 459 -13.75 22.41 -49.00
CA LEU A 459 -15.10 22.07 -49.44
C LEU A 459 -16.07 23.26 -49.42
N ARG A 460 -15.83 24.28 -48.59
CA ARG A 460 -16.71 25.44 -48.46
C ARG A 460 -16.55 26.42 -49.63
N GLN A 461 -15.32 26.64 -50.10
CA GLN A 461 -15.00 27.53 -51.21
C GLN A 461 -15.74 27.18 -52.51
N PRO A 462 -15.67 25.93 -53.05
CA PRO A 462 -16.36 25.60 -54.29
C PRO A 462 -17.89 25.66 -54.16
N LEU A 463 -18.43 25.41 -52.96
CA LEU A 463 -19.85 25.61 -52.70
C LEU A 463 -20.20 27.09 -52.71
N HIS A 464 -19.38 27.97 -52.13
CA HIS A 464 -19.65 29.39 -52.18
C HIS A 464 -19.67 29.92 -53.62
N ALA A 465 -18.67 29.55 -54.43
CA ALA A 465 -18.59 29.92 -55.84
C ALA A 465 -19.78 29.37 -56.67
N MET A 466 -20.19 28.13 -56.41
CA MET A 466 -21.38 27.54 -57.05
C MET A 466 -22.66 28.32 -56.70
N GLY A 467 -22.79 28.79 -55.45
CA GLY A 467 -23.93 29.61 -55.02
C GLY A 467 -23.99 30.96 -55.74
N LEU A 468 -22.85 31.64 -55.90
CA LEU A 468 -22.77 32.93 -56.62
C LEU A 468 -23.14 32.77 -58.11
N ARG A 469 -22.66 31.70 -58.77
CA ARG A 469 -23.01 31.40 -60.17
C ARG A 469 -24.49 31.05 -60.35
N LEU A 470 -25.10 30.38 -59.38
CA LEU A 470 -26.55 30.10 -59.40
C LEU A 470 -27.37 31.39 -59.28
N ASP A 471 -26.95 32.34 -58.43
CA ASP A 471 -27.63 33.64 -58.28
C ASP A 471 -27.50 34.49 -59.55
N GLN A 472 -26.34 34.48 -60.21
CA GLN A 472 -26.14 35.09 -61.54
C GLN A 472 -27.06 34.46 -62.62
N LEU A 473 -27.16 33.13 -62.65
CA LEU A 473 -28.06 32.41 -63.56
C LEU A 473 -29.53 32.77 -63.31
N ARG A 474 -29.92 33.07 -62.06
CA ARG A 474 -31.29 33.48 -61.72
C ARG A 474 -31.69 34.78 -62.39
N THR A 475 -30.76 35.71 -62.51
CA THR A 475 -30.97 36.99 -63.20
C THR A 475 -30.92 36.89 -64.73
N ALA A 476 -30.32 35.84 -65.29
CA ALA A 476 -30.12 35.70 -66.75
C ALA A 476 -31.16 34.82 -67.46
N VAL A 477 -31.93 34.00 -66.73
CA VAL A 477 -32.84 32.99 -67.31
C VAL A 477 -34.30 33.44 -67.25
N GLU A 478 -34.92 33.67 -68.41
CA GLU A 478 -36.32 34.13 -68.51
C GLU A 478 -37.34 33.00 -68.77
N ALA A 479 -36.91 31.80 -69.18
CA ALA A 479 -37.81 30.71 -69.53
C ALA A 479 -38.41 30.00 -68.28
N PRO A 480 -39.74 29.84 -68.17
CA PRO A 480 -40.41 29.34 -66.95
C PRO A 480 -39.89 27.97 -66.46
N LYS A 481 -39.63 27.05 -67.40
CA LYS A 481 -39.16 25.69 -67.09
C LYS A 481 -37.68 25.66 -66.67
N ALA A 482 -36.88 26.60 -67.16
CA ALA A 482 -35.49 26.74 -66.78
C ALA A 482 -35.36 27.43 -65.39
N GLN A 483 -36.24 28.36 -65.06
CA GLN A 483 -36.36 28.92 -63.71
C GLN A 483 -36.76 27.85 -62.68
N GLU A 484 -37.67 26.94 -63.03
CA GLU A 484 -38.06 25.83 -62.14
C GLU A 484 -36.88 24.87 -61.86
N LEU A 485 -36.10 24.50 -62.88
CA LEU A 485 -34.90 23.67 -62.72
C LEU A 485 -33.82 24.39 -61.93
N LEU A 486 -33.61 25.69 -62.15
CA LEU A 486 -32.66 26.49 -61.39
C LEU A 486 -33.03 26.55 -59.90
N LEU A 487 -34.31 26.76 -59.59
CA LEU A 487 -34.83 26.69 -58.22
C LEU A 487 -34.58 25.32 -57.56
N GLN A 488 -34.63 24.23 -58.32
CA GLN A 488 -34.31 22.89 -57.78
C GLN A 488 -32.81 22.73 -57.49
N VAL A 489 -31.94 23.25 -58.36
CA VAL A 489 -30.48 23.22 -58.16
C VAL A 489 -30.05 24.11 -57.00
N GLU A 490 -30.62 25.31 -56.86
CA GLU A 490 -30.42 26.20 -55.71
C GLU A 490 -30.80 25.53 -54.39
N ARG A 491 -31.94 24.83 -54.35
CA ARG A 491 -32.36 24.06 -53.16
C ARG A 491 -31.38 22.94 -52.83
N ALA A 492 -30.92 22.20 -53.83
CA ALA A 492 -29.95 21.11 -53.64
C ALA A 492 -28.60 21.64 -53.14
N HIS A 493 -28.14 22.77 -53.69
CA HIS A 493 -26.92 23.46 -53.28
C HIS A 493 -26.99 24.01 -51.84
N SER A 494 -28.11 24.67 -51.49
CA SER A 494 -28.37 25.13 -50.11
C SER A 494 -28.33 23.97 -49.12
N THR A 495 -28.98 22.86 -49.45
CA THR A 495 -29.02 21.65 -48.60
C THR A 495 -27.62 21.07 -48.38
N LEU A 496 -26.81 20.99 -49.44
CA LEU A 496 -25.46 20.43 -49.35
C LEU A 496 -24.52 21.36 -48.57
N SER A 497 -24.68 22.68 -48.72
CA SER A 497 -23.96 23.68 -47.93
C SER A 497 -24.32 23.62 -46.44
N GLU A 498 -25.61 23.42 -46.12
CA GLU A 498 -26.08 23.22 -44.74
C GLU A 498 -25.56 21.91 -44.14
N MET A 499 -25.57 20.79 -44.90
CA MET A 499 -24.99 19.51 -44.46
C MET A 499 -23.50 19.65 -44.13
N LEU A 500 -22.76 20.27 -45.03
CA LEU A 500 -21.33 20.47 -44.85
C LEU A 500 -21.09 21.35 -43.63
N ALA A 501 -21.75 22.50 -43.51
CA ALA A 501 -21.60 23.37 -42.34
C ALA A 501 -21.85 22.59 -41.03
N ALA A 502 -22.96 21.87 -40.93
CA ALA A 502 -23.32 21.13 -39.72
C ALA A 502 -22.33 20.02 -39.36
N LEU A 503 -21.85 19.24 -40.33
CA LEU A 503 -20.80 18.22 -40.09
C LEU A 503 -19.51 18.83 -39.56
N LEU A 504 -19.13 19.99 -40.10
CA LEU A 504 -17.91 20.66 -39.72
C LEU A 504 -18.02 21.32 -38.35
N ASP A 505 -19.20 21.85 -38.00
CA ASP A 505 -19.47 22.34 -36.66
C ASP A 505 -19.41 21.21 -35.63
N ILE A 506 -19.96 20.02 -35.93
CA ILE A 506 -19.84 18.84 -35.05
C ILE A 506 -18.38 18.44 -34.85
N SER A 507 -17.60 18.39 -35.94
CA SER A 507 -16.17 18.08 -35.88
C SER A 507 -15.37 19.10 -35.05
N ARG A 508 -15.67 20.39 -35.20
CA ARG A 508 -15.04 21.47 -34.41
C ARG A 508 -15.45 21.42 -32.93
N MET A 509 -16.69 21.05 -32.64
CA MET A 509 -17.20 20.83 -31.29
C MET A 509 -16.51 19.64 -30.62
N ASP A 510 -16.36 18.50 -31.29
CA ASP A 510 -15.67 17.30 -30.76
C ASP A 510 -14.16 17.53 -30.54
N GLY A 511 -13.54 18.40 -31.34
CA GLY A 511 -12.13 18.78 -31.19
C GLY A 511 -11.85 19.84 -30.12
N GLY A 512 -12.89 20.41 -29.48
CA GLY A 512 -12.75 21.49 -28.49
C GLY A 512 -12.27 22.83 -29.07
N GLN A 513 -12.47 23.07 -30.38
CA GLN A 513 -11.87 24.19 -31.12
C GLN A 513 -12.74 25.44 -31.25
N ILE A 514 -13.94 25.47 -30.67
CA ILE A 514 -14.81 26.65 -30.69
C ILE A 514 -14.51 27.48 -29.43
N GLU A 515 -14.01 28.70 -29.61
CA GLU A 515 -13.77 29.65 -28.52
C GLU A 515 -15.07 30.38 -28.16
N ASN A 516 -15.41 30.43 -26.87
CA ASN A 516 -16.61 31.09 -26.35
C ASN A 516 -16.27 32.53 -25.94
N HIS A 517 -16.87 33.53 -26.58
CA HIS A 517 -16.63 34.95 -26.28
C HIS A 517 -17.87 35.62 -25.66
N PRO A 518 -18.13 35.44 -24.36
CA PRO A 518 -19.31 36.00 -23.72
C PRO A 518 -19.22 37.52 -23.56
N PHE A 519 -20.26 38.25 -23.98
CA PHE A 519 -20.40 39.68 -23.74
C PHE A 519 -21.85 40.07 -23.41
N HIS A 520 -22.04 41.30 -22.90
CA HIS A 520 -23.35 41.81 -22.49
C HIS A 520 -24.08 42.46 -23.65
N PHE A 521 -25.31 42.03 -23.93
CA PHE A 521 -26.15 42.59 -25.01
C PHE A 521 -27.65 42.48 -24.69
N PRO A 522 -28.50 43.31 -25.31
CA PRO A 522 -29.94 43.21 -25.16
C PRO A 522 -30.47 42.01 -25.95
N LEU A 523 -31.23 41.13 -25.29
CA LEU A 523 -31.85 39.97 -25.91
C LEU A 523 -32.87 40.36 -27.00
N GLN A 524 -33.42 41.58 -26.92
CA GLN A 524 -34.33 42.14 -27.91
C GLN A 524 -33.75 42.12 -29.33
N ASP A 525 -32.46 42.42 -29.50
CA ASP A 525 -31.79 42.40 -30.82
C ASP A 525 -31.81 41.01 -31.46
N LEU A 526 -31.76 39.94 -30.67
CA LEU A 526 -31.92 38.57 -31.18
C LEU A 526 -33.37 38.29 -31.56
N PHE A 527 -34.30 38.76 -30.73
CA PHE A 527 -35.73 38.54 -30.91
C PHE A 527 -36.26 39.23 -32.16
N ASP A 528 -35.83 40.46 -32.44
CA ASP A 528 -36.18 41.19 -33.66
C ASP A 528 -35.66 40.46 -34.90
N ARG A 529 -34.39 40.01 -34.87
CA ARG A 529 -33.80 39.23 -35.96
C ARG A 529 -34.55 37.91 -36.21
N LEU A 530 -34.95 37.20 -35.16
CA LEU A 530 -35.75 35.97 -35.28
C LEU A 530 -37.15 36.25 -35.84
N GLN A 531 -37.79 37.34 -35.41
CA GLN A 531 -39.10 37.74 -35.93
C GLN A 531 -38.98 38.06 -37.42
N ASP A 532 -38.02 38.89 -37.84
CA ASP A 532 -37.80 39.27 -39.24
C ASP A 532 -37.52 38.06 -40.14
N GLN A 533 -36.65 37.16 -39.67
CA GLN A 533 -36.22 35.99 -40.44
C GLN A 533 -37.37 35.00 -40.68
N PHE A 534 -38.15 34.69 -39.65
CA PHE A 534 -39.10 33.57 -39.69
C PHE A 534 -40.56 33.98 -39.93
N SER A 535 -40.93 35.27 -39.84
CA SER A 535 -42.30 35.74 -40.05
C SER A 535 -42.89 35.30 -41.40
N ARG A 536 -42.11 35.46 -42.48
CA ARG A 536 -42.56 35.09 -43.84
C ARG A 536 -42.71 33.58 -44.00
N SER A 537 -41.78 32.80 -43.46
CA SER A 537 -41.81 31.33 -43.52
C SER A 537 -42.99 30.76 -42.73
N ALA A 538 -43.22 31.26 -41.52
CA ALA A 538 -44.37 30.90 -40.69
C ALA A 538 -45.69 31.26 -41.39
N GLY A 539 -45.79 32.46 -41.98
CA GLY A 539 -46.97 32.91 -42.72
C GLY A 539 -47.31 32.03 -43.93
N LYS A 540 -46.31 31.60 -44.72
CA LYS A 540 -46.51 30.66 -45.84
C LYS A 540 -47.11 29.32 -45.41
N ARG A 541 -46.93 28.94 -44.13
CA ARG A 541 -47.47 27.70 -43.54
C ARG A 541 -48.75 27.93 -42.73
N GLY A 542 -49.32 29.14 -42.73
CA GLY A 542 -50.49 29.49 -41.92
C GLY A 542 -50.22 29.54 -40.41
N LEU A 543 -48.95 29.61 -39.99
CA LEU A 543 -48.53 29.73 -38.60
C LEU A 543 -48.36 31.20 -38.21
N ARG A 544 -48.83 31.57 -37.01
CA ARG A 544 -48.51 32.88 -36.42
C ARG A 544 -47.24 32.78 -35.58
N LEU A 545 -46.12 33.31 -36.06
CA LEU A 545 -44.93 33.50 -35.23
C LEU A 545 -45.13 34.74 -34.35
N LYS A 546 -45.12 34.55 -33.03
CA LYS A 546 -45.19 35.63 -32.05
C LYS A 546 -43.91 35.65 -31.21
N VAL A 547 -43.03 36.60 -31.47
CA VAL A 547 -41.90 36.89 -30.59
C VAL A 547 -42.33 37.99 -29.62
N ARG A 548 -42.23 37.74 -28.31
CA ARG A 548 -42.61 38.71 -27.27
C ARG A 548 -41.45 39.66 -27.03
N SER A 549 -41.68 40.96 -27.17
CA SER A 549 -40.71 41.99 -26.78
C SER A 549 -40.26 41.81 -25.33
N THR A 550 -38.99 42.10 -25.08
CA THR A 550 -38.31 41.90 -23.82
C THR A 550 -37.27 42.99 -23.59
N GLU A 551 -37.17 43.47 -22.36
CA GLU A 551 -36.10 44.37 -21.92
C GLU A 551 -34.91 43.59 -21.33
N ALA A 552 -34.86 42.28 -21.57
CA ALA A 552 -33.87 41.39 -20.99
C ALA A 552 -32.46 41.68 -21.53
N TRP A 553 -31.51 41.80 -20.62
CA TRP A 553 -30.08 41.80 -20.91
C TRP A 553 -29.47 40.46 -20.52
N VAL A 554 -28.59 39.94 -21.37
CA VAL A 554 -27.93 38.63 -21.19
C VAL A 554 -26.41 38.75 -21.32
N VAL A 555 -25.68 37.82 -20.71
CA VAL A 555 -24.23 37.64 -20.93
C VAL A 555 -23.99 36.26 -21.51
N CYS A 556 -23.57 36.22 -22.78
CA CYS A 556 -23.34 35.01 -23.56
C CYS A 556 -22.61 35.38 -24.85
N ASP A 557 -22.18 34.38 -25.63
CA ASP A 557 -21.81 34.61 -27.02
C ASP A 557 -23.07 34.80 -27.86
N SER A 558 -23.29 36.01 -28.37
CA SER A 558 -24.51 36.35 -29.11
C SER A 558 -24.68 35.56 -30.40
N VAL A 559 -23.59 35.13 -31.04
CA VAL A 559 -23.61 34.39 -32.32
C VAL A 559 -24.02 32.95 -32.06
N LEU A 560 -23.39 32.31 -31.08
CA LEU A 560 -23.72 30.94 -30.70
C LEU A 560 -25.12 30.86 -30.08
N LEU A 561 -25.54 31.85 -29.27
CA LEU A 561 -26.90 31.90 -28.73
C LEU A 561 -27.95 32.13 -29.83
N TYR A 562 -27.70 33.05 -30.78
CA TYR A 562 -28.58 33.24 -31.93
C TYR A 562 -28.72 31.97 -32.76
N ARG A 563 -27.64 31.20 -32.90
CA ARG A 563 -27.63 29.92 -33.59
C ARG A 563 -28.47 28.86 -32.86
N VAL A 564 -28.37 28.78 -31.54
CA VAL A 564 -29.26 27.94 -30.72
C VAL A 564 -30.72 28.29 -30.97
N LEU A 565 -31.07 29.59 -30.87
CA LEU A 565 -32.45 30.04 -31.04
C LEU A 565 -32.98 29.84 -32.47
N THR A 566 -32.14 30.08 -33.48
CA THR A 566 -32.49 29.85 -34.89
C THR A 566 -32.82 28.38 -35.14
N ASN A 567 -32.04 27.44 -34.62
CA ASN A 567 -32.34 26.00 -34.74
C ASN A 567 -33.66 25.61 -34.05
N LEU A 568 -33.94 26.20 -32.88
CA LEU A 568 -35.19 25.94 -32.15
C LEU A 568 -36.42 26.52 -32.85
N VAL A 569 -36.33 27.77 -33.33
CA VAL A 569 -37.44 28.44 -34.03
C VAL A 569 -37.68 27.81 -35.40
N ASP A 570 -36.61 27.44 -36.12
CA ASP A 570 -36.73 26.73 -37.39
C ASP A 570 -37.43 25.38 -37.22
N ASN A 571 -37.06 24.58 -36.21
CA ASN A 571 -37.78 23.35 -35.86
C ASN A 571 -39.25 23.63 -35.51
N ALA A 572 -39.54 24.66 -34.72
CA ALA A 572 -40.90 25.04 -34.33
C ALA A 572 -41.76 25.46 -35.54
N VAL A 573 -41.19 26.17 -36.52
CA VAL A 573 -41.88 26.56 -37.76
C VAL A 573 -42.01 25.38 -38.73
N LYS A 574 -41.01 24.49 -38.78
CA LYS A 574 -40.98 23.31 -39.64
C LYS A 574 -41.96 22.21 -39.22
N TYR A 575 -42.17 22.01 -37.92
CA TYR A 575 -43.01 20.94 -37.41
C TYR A 575 -44.26 21.44 -36.67
N GLY A 576 -44.40 22.75 -36.44
CA GLY A 576 -45.57 23.34 -35.82
C GLY A 576 -46.83 23.24 -36.68
N ASN A 577 -47.99 23.11 -36.02
CA ASN A 577 -49.32 23.26 -36.63
C ASN A 577 -49.96 24.57 -36.17
N PRO A 578 -50.94 25.14 -36.91
CA PRO A 578 -51.69 26.32 -36.46
C PRO A 578 -52.28 26.11 -35.05
N PRO A 579 -52.35 27.16 -34.19
CA PRO A 579 -52.33 28.58 -34.55
C PRO A 579 -50.95 29.26 -34.54
N GLY A 580 -49.86 28.67 -34.04
CA GLY A 580 -48.55 29.32 -34.18
C GLY A 580 -47.43 28.91 -33.24
N VAL A 581 -46.34 29.68 -33.31
CA VAL A 581 -45.09 29.51 -32.54
C VAL A 581 -44.89 30.74 -31.66
N LEU A 582 -44.52 30.54 -30.39
CA LEU A 582 -44.27 31.60 -29.41
C LEU A 582 -42.81 31.56 -28.95
N VAL A 583 -42.12 32.70 -29.07
CA VAL A 583 -40.80 32.91 -28.49
C VAL A 583 -40.91 33.97 -27.39
N GLY A 584 -40.33 33.71 -26.23
CA GLY A 584 -40.32 34.67 -25.13
C GLY A 584 -39.26 34.38 -24.07
N ALA A 585 -38.99 35.36 -23.23
CA ALA A 585 -38.04 35.23 -22.12
C ALA A 585 -38.73 35.55 -20.79
N ARG A 586 -38.39 34.80 -19.74
CA ARG A 586 -38.85 35.05 -18.36
C ARG A 586 -37.69 35.00 -17.39
N ARG A 587 -37.56 36.00 -16.51
CA ARG A 587 -36.52 36.01 -15.48
C ARG A 587 -36.81 34.95 -14.41
N ARG A 588 -35.79 34.17 -14.04
CA ARG A 588 -35.80 33.21 -12.93
C ARG A 588 -34.50 33.37 -12.13
N GLY A 589 -34.53 34.21 -11.10
CA GLY A 589 -33.34 34.52 -10.29
C GLY A 589 -32.24 35.19 -11.11
N ALA A 590 -31.08 34.53 -11.20
CA ALA A 590 -29.88 35.00 -11.89
C ALA A 590 -29.83 34.65 -13.39
N VAL A 591 -30.88 34.01 -13.93
CA VAL A 591 -30.96 33.63 -15.35
C VAL A 591 -32.25 34.11 -16.00
N TRP A 592 -32.19 34.33 -17.32
CA TRP A 592 -33.33 34.45 -18.22
C TRP A 592 -33.66 33.08 -18.80
N SER A 593 -34.89 32.63 -18.60
CA SER A 593 -35.46 31.44 -19.22
C SER A 593 -36.02 31.83 -20.58
N VAL A 594 -35.25 31.59 -21.64
CA VAL A 594 -35.67 31.82 -23.03
C VAL A 594 -36.39 30.56 -23.52
N GLN A 595 -37.63 30.71 -23.97
CA GLN A 595 -38.52 29.60 -24.30
C GLN A 595 -39.06 29.73 -25.73
N VAL A 596 -39.04 28.61 -26.44
CA VAL A 596 -39.70 28.43 -27.74
C VAL A 596 -40.80 27.40 -27.55
N TRP A 597 -42.03 27.78 -27.91
CA TRP A 597 -43.22 26.94 -27.83
C TRP A 597 -43.82 26.79 -29.22
N ASP A 598 -44.14 25.56 -29.61
CA ASP A 598 -44.94 25.25 -30.80
C ASP A 598 -46.20 24.48 -30.44
N THR A 599 -47.15 24.46 -31.38
CA THR A 599 -48.38 23.65 -31.31
C THR A 599 -48.33 22.48 -32.29
N GLY A 600 -47.14 21.92 -32.55
CA GLY A 600 -46.90 20.80 -33.46
C GLY A 600 -47.39 19.44 -32.94
N PRO A 601 -47.04 18.33 -33.62
CA PRO A 601 -47.50 16.99 -33.27
C PRO A 601 -46.95 16.50 -31.92
N GLY A 602 -45.92 17.15 -31.38
CA GLY A 602 -45.24 16.75 -30.17
C GLY A 602 -44.52 15.40 -30.30
N ILE A 603 -43.72 15.04 -29.30
CA ILE A 603 -42.84 13.87 -29.31
C ILE A 603 -43.21 12.94 -28.14
N PRO A 604 -43.52 11.66 -28.39
CA PRO A 604 -43.75 10.66 -27.35
C PRO A 604 -42.53 10.51 -26.42
N ALA A 605 -42.75 10.32 -25.12
CA ALA A 605 -41.68 10.29 -24.11
C ALA A 605 -40.54 9.32 -24.46
N GLU A 606 -40.88 8.15 -25.01
CA GLU A 606 -39.92 7.12 -25.44
C GLU A 606 -39.02 7.54 -26.62
N LYS A 607 -39.44 8.51 -27.43
CA LYS A 607 -38.69 9.04 -28.59
C LYS A 607 -37.99 10.38 -28.30
N GLN A 608 -38.14 10.95 -27.10
CA GLN A 608 -37.58 12.29 -26.79
C GLN A 608 -36.06 12.28 -26.71
N GLU A 609 -35.44 11.27 -26.08
CA GLU A 609 -33.98 11.13 -26.06
C GLU A 609 -33.41 10.90 -27.47
N GLU A 610 -34.13 10.15 -28.31
CA GLU A 610 -33.70 9.86 -29.68
C GLU A 610 -33.75 11.10 -30.57
N ALA A 611 -34.65 12.05 -30.30
CA ALA A 611 -34.76 13.31 -31.02
C ALA A 611 -33.51 14.22 -30.90
N PHE A 612 -32.64 13.94 -29.91
CA PHE A 612 -31.35 14.63 -29.74
C PHE A 612 -30.19 13.91 -30.44
N ARG A 613 -30.40 12.73 -31.05
CA ARG A 613 -29.36 12.01 -31.79
C ARG A 613 -29.16 12.59 -33.19
N GLU A 614 -27.92 12.55 -33.66
CA GLU A 614 -27.55 13.04 -34.99
C GLU A 614 -28.19 12.20 -36.10
N PHE A 615 -28.67 12.87 -37.16
CA PHE A 615 -29.30 12.26 -38.34
C PHE A 615 -30.59 11.49 -38.06
N VAL A 616 -31.21 11.67 -36.89
CA VAL A 616 -32.50 11.04 -36.57
C VAL A 616 -33.66 11.98 -36.91
N GLN A 617 -34.62 11.46 -37.68
CA GLN A 617 -35.91 12.11 -37.95
C GLN A 617 -37.04 11.17 -37.55
N LEU A 618 -37.95 11.67 -36.71
CA LEU A 618 -39.10 10.90 -36.26
C LEU A 618 -40.20 10.96 -37.34
N ASP A 619 -40.65 9.78 -37.79
CA ASP A 619 -41.76 9.57 -38.73
C ASP A 619 -41.59 10.14 -40.16
N ASN A 620 -40.40 9.97 -40.78
CA ASN A 620 -40.14 10.29 -42.21
C ASN A 620 -39.84 9.03 -43.07
N PRO A 621 -40.85 8.22 -43.44
CA PRO A 621 -40.65 6.95 -44.17
C PRO A 621 -40.14 7.11 -45.62
N SER A 622 -40.17 8.32 -46.19
CA SER A 622 -39.81 8.61 -47.58
C SER A 622 -38.52 9.44 -47.76
N HIS A 623 -37.78 9.73 -46.67
CA HIS A 623 -36.58 10.60 -46.73
C HIS A 623 -36.85 11.92 -47.47
N ASP A 624 -37.98 12.55 -47.17
CA ASP A 624 -38.31 13.85 -47.75
C ASP A 624 -37.31 14.91 -47.26
N ARG A 625 -36.37 15.30 -48.14
CA ARG A 625 -35.30 16.26 -47.86
C ARG A 625 -35.82 17.67 -47.52
N SER A 626 -37.08 17.97 -47.83
CA SER A 626 -37.70 19.25 -47.45
C SER A 626 -37.91 19.41 -45.95
N GLN A 627 -37.82 18.33 -45.17
CA GLN A 627 -38.00 18.32 -43.72
C GLN A 627 -36.71 18.53 -42.91
N GLY A 628 -35.57 18.87 -43.55
CA GLY A 628 -34.27 19.09 -42.88
C GLY A 628 -33.43 17.82 -42.74
N LEU A 629 -32.35 17.88 -41.95
CA LEU A 629 -31.31 16.82 -41.88
C LEU A 629 -31.26 16.04 -40.55
N GLY A 630 -32.10 16.40 -39.57
CA GLY A 630 -32.09 15.76 -38.25
C GLY A 630 -30.90 16.15 -37.36
N LEU A 631 -30.34 17.36 -37.55
CA LEU A 631 -29.18 17.86 -36.79
C LEU A 631 -29.53 19.01 -35.83
N GLY A 632 -30.72 19.60 -35.94
CA GLY A 632 -31.05 20.84 -35.23
C GLY A 632 -30.99 20.72 -33.70
N LEU A 633 -31.55 19.64 -33.12
CA LEU A 633 -31.56 19.44 -31.67
C LEU A 633 -30.21 18.97 -31.11
N SER A 634 -29.44 18.16 -31.85
CA SER A 634 -28.10 17.73 -31.44
C SER A 634 -27.11 18.90 -31.43
N ILE A 635 -27.24 19.84 -32.38
CA ILE A 635 -26.48 21.10 -32.38
C ILE A 635 -26.85 21.97 -31.18
N VAL A 636 -28.14 22.07 -30.85
CA VAL A 636 -28.59 22.86 -29.68
C VAL A 636 -28.03 22.30 -28.38
N ASP A 637 -28.07 20.98 -28.20
CA ASP A 637 -27.54 20.32 -26.99
C ASP A 637 -26.04 20.55 -26.81
N ARG A 638 -25.25 20.33 -27.88
CA ARG A 638 -23.79 20.54 -27.86
C ARG A 638 -23.42 22.02 -27.64
N LEU A 639 -24.09 22.95 -28.31
CA LEU A 639 -23.86 24.39 -28.12
C LEU A 639 -24.24 24.84 -26.70
N CYS A 640 -25.31 24.31 -26.12
CA CYS A 640 -25.68 24.62 -24.73
C CYS A 640 -24.62 24.07 -23.75
N ALA A 641 -24.16 22.84 -23.93
CA ALA A 641 -23.09 22.25 -23.12
C ALA A 641 -21.81 23.08 -23.20
N GLN A 642 -21.43 23.52 -24.40
CA GLN A 642 -20.25 24.34 -24.61
C GLN A 642 -20.37 25.76 -24.02
N LEU A 643 -21.54 26.39 -24.15
CA LEU A 643 -21.82 27.71 -23.56
C LEU A 643 -22.06 27.65 -22.04
N GLY A 644 -22.12 26.45 -21.44
CA GLY A 644 -22.47 26.26 -20.04
C GLY A 644 -23.92 26.62 -19.70
N LEU A 645 -24.83 26.52 -20.69
CA LEU A 645 -26.25 26.85 -20.53
C LEU A 645 -27.07 25.60 -20.25
N SER A 646 -28.06 25.71 -19.38
CA SER A 646 -29.00 24.61 -19.11
C SER A 646 -30.12 24.56 -20.14
N LEU A 647 -30.25 23.43 -20.82
CA LEU A 647 -31.32 23.11 -21.76
C LEU A 647 -32.38 22.24 -21.07
N ASP A 648 -33.65 22.63 -21.21
CA ASP A 648 -34.81 21.88 -20.71
C ASP A 648 -35.82 21.67 -21.84
N PHE A 649 -36.27 20.43 -22.00
CA PHE A 649 -37.11 19.99 -23.10
C PHE A 649 -38.37 19.33 -22.56
N ALA A 650 -39.54 19.75 -23.04
CA ALA A 650 -40.80 19.14 -22.68
C ALA A 650 -41.72 19.08 -23.91
N SER A 651 -42.05 17.87 -24.34
CA SER A 651 -42.99 17.65 -25.44
C SER A 651 -44.12 16.71 -25.03
N ARG A 652 -45.30 16.92 -25.61
CA ARG A 652 -46.48 16.06 -25.38
C ARG A 652 -47.13 15.75 -26.73
N PRO A 653 -47.41 14.48 -27.03
CA PRO A 653 -48.11 14.11 -28.27
C PRO A 653 -49.41 14.92 -28.46
N ALA A 654 -49.63 15.39 -29.67
CA ALA A 654 -50.72 16.25 -30.14
C ALA A 654 -50.91 17.57 -29.36
N ARG A 655 -49.93 17.99 -28.54
CA ARG A 655 -49.99 19.20 -27.71
C ARG A 655 -48.86 20.19 -28.00
N GLY A 656 -47.87 19.80 -28.80
CA GLY A 656 -46.71 20.60 -29.16
C GLY A 656 -45.49 20.40 -28.24
N THR A 657 -44.45 21.19 -28.50
CA THR A 657 -43.17 21.13 -27.80
C THR A 657 -42.80 22.47 -27.16
N ARG A 658 -42.15 22.40 -26.00
CA ARG A 658 -41.45 23.51 -25.35
C ARG A 658 -39.99 23.17 -25.24
N VAL A 659 -39.14 24.07 -25.74
CA VAL A 659 -37.70 24.06 -25.46
C VAL A 659 -37.32 25.32 -24.69
N GLN A 660 -36.55 25.16 -23.61
CA GLN A 660 -36.14 26.21 -22.70
C GLN A 660 -34.61 26.24 -22.56
N VAL A 661 -34.01 27.40 -22.81
CA VAL A 661 -32.58 27.66 -22.60
C VAL A 661 -32.42 28.67 -21.46
N SER A 662 -31.57 28.36 -20.48
CA SER A 662 -31.32 29.22 -19.32
C SER A 662 -30.05 30.05 -19.55
N VAL A 663 -30.21 31.36 -19.76
CA VAL A 663 -29.11 32.29 -20.12
C VAL A 663 -28.82 33.24 -18.95
N PRO A 664 -27.55 33.43 -18.52
CA PRO A 664 -27.22 34.36 -17.44
C PRO A 664 -27.68 35.81 -17.70
N VAL A 665 -28.09 36.51 -16.63
CA VAL A 665 -28.49 37.93 -16.69
C VAL A 665 -27.26 38.81 -16.99
N GLY A 666 -27.36 39.68 -17.99
CA GLY A 666 -26.32 40.65 -18.36
C GLY A 666 -26.51 42.01 -17.70
N ASP A 667 -25.42 42.79 -17.57
CA ASP A 667 -25.43 44.18 -17.11
C ASP A 667 -25.34 45.14 -18.32
N PRO A 668 -26.34 46.00 -18.55
CA PRO A 668 -26.32 47.01 -19.62
C PRO A 668 -25.09 47.94 -19.59
N ARG A 669 -24.49 48.17 -18.42
CA ARG A 669 -23.33 49.06 -18.27
C ARG A 669 -22.03 48.47 -18.80
N LEU A 670 -21.99 47.16 -19.03
CA LEU A 670 -20.85 46.43 -19.55
C LEU A 670 -21.01 46.08 -21.04
N ALA A 671 -22.03 46.64 -21.69
CA ALA A 671 -22.34 46.39 -23.09
C ALA A 671 -21.47 47.22 -24.04
N PRO A 672 -20.95 46.64 -25.14
CA PRO A 672 -20.39 47.42 -26.23
C PRO A 672 -21.46 48.32 -26.86
N VAL A 673 -21.18 49.60 -27.08
CA VAL A 673 -22.12 50.58 -27.67
C VAL A 673 -22.46 50.18 -29.13
N PRO A 674 -23.73 49.91 -29.48
CA PRO A 674 -24.12 49.58 -30.85
C PRO A 674 -24.27 50.84 -31.72
N ALA A 675 -23.70 50.82 -32.93
CA ALA A 675 -24.13 51.71 -34.02
C ALA A 675 -25.26 51.02 -34.80
N GLN A 676 -26.51 51.43 -34.56
CA GLN A 676 -27.67 50.96 -35.33
C GLN A 676 -27.73 51.69 -36.69
N VAL A 677 -28.00 50.95 -37.77
CA VAL A 677 -28.27 51.50 -39.12
C VAL A 677 -29.70 51.12 -39.53
N PRO A 678 -30.53 52.06 -40.00
CA PRO A 678 -31.83 51.78 -40.61
C PRO A 678 -31.68 50.97 -41.91
N ARG A 679 -32.51 49.93 -42.06
CA ARG A 679 -32.63 49.12 -43.29
C ARG A 679 -33.77 49.67 -44.12
N ASP A 680 -33.47 50.46 -45.14
CA ASP A 680 -34.44 50.79 -46.20
C ASP A 680 -34.05 50.03 -47.48
N ASP A 681 -35.01 49.34 -48.07
CA ASP A 681 -34.86 48.57 -49.32
C ASP A 681 -34.64 49.54 -50.50
N ILE A 682 -33.47 49.45 -51.16
CA ILE A 682 -33.13 50.29 -52.33
C ILE A 682 -33.44 49.51 -53.62
N PRO A 683 -34.28 50.04 -54.55
CA PRO A 683 -34.53 49.42 -55.85
C PRO A 683 -33.27 49.30 -56.73
N GLN A 684 -33.13 48.20 -57.49
CA GLN A 684 -31.95 47.90 -58.34
C GLN A 684 -31.61 48.99 -59.38
N ASP A 685 -32.62 49.69 -59.90
CA ASP A 685 -32.44 50.76 -60.91
C ASP A 685 -31.76 52.02 -60.31
N THR A 686 -31.86 52.20 -58.99
CA THR A 686 -31.22 53.28 -58.24
C THR A 686 -29.73 53.00 -58.00
N ALA A 687 -29.35 51.74 -57.80
CA ALA A 687 -27.94 51.33 -57.59
C ALA A 687 -27.08 51.55 -58.83
N GLN A 688 -27.58 51.21 -60.03
CA GLN A 688 -26.87 51.45 -61.30
C GLN A 688 -26.60 52.93 -61.58
N ARG A 689 -27.52 53.82 -61.20
CA ARG A 689 -27.31 55.27 -61.30
C ARG A 689 -26.40 55.81 -60.21
N ALA A 690 -26.47 55.24 -59.00
CA ALA A 690 -25.73 55.73 -57.84
C ALA A 690 -24.26 55.34 -57.83
N PHE A 691 -23.86 54.23 -58.45
CA PHE A 691 -22.48 53.74 -58.46
C PHE A 691 -21.77 53.88 -59.80
N ARG A 692 -22.43 54.41 -60.84
CA ARG A 692 -21.85 54.61 -62.17
C ARG A 692 -20.54 55.40 -62.12
N GLY A 693 -19.45 54.79 -62.60
CA GLY A 693 -18.12 55.41 -62.65
C GLY A 693 -17.37 55.44 -61.31
N THR A 694 -17.86 54.73 -60.29
CA THR A 694 -17.15 54.59 -59.00
C THR A 694 -16.02 53.57 -59.15
N ALA A 695 -14.79 53.96 -58.84
CA ALA A 695 -13.62 53.08 -58.90
C ALA A 695 -13.49 52.26 -57.61
N VAL A 696 -13.64 50.94 -57.70
CA VAL A 696 -13.58 50.01 -56.57
C VAL A 696 -12.33 49.15 -56.67
N LEU A 697 -11.44 49.22 -55.67
CA LEU A 697 -10.34 48.25 -55.53
C LEU A 697 -10.81 47.04 -54.74
N LEU A 698 -11.01 45.91 -55.43
CA LEU A 698 -11.40 44.63 -54.85
C LEU A 698 -10.16 43.79 -54.53
N VAL A 699 -9.99 43.41 -53.27
CA VAL A 699 -8.85 42.61 -52.77
C VAL A 699 -9.36 41.27 -52.21
N GLU A 700 -9.06 40.18 -52.89
CA GLU A 700 -9.51 38.83 -52.53
C GLU A 700 -8.49 37.79 -53.02
N ASP A 701 -8.07 36.85 -52.17
CA ASP A 701 -7.06 35.85 -52.49
C ASP A 701 -7.63 34.65 -53.29
N ASP A 702 -8.93 34.39 -53.18
CA ASP A 702 -9.64 33.37 -53.96
C ASP A 702 -10.09 33.92 -55.32
N ALA A 703 -9.55 33.34 -56.41
CA ALA A 703 -9.83 33.77 -57.77
C ALA A 703 -11.30 33.61 -58.20
N GLU A 704 -12.03 32.63 -57.66
CA GLU A 704 -13.45 32.43 -57.99
C GLU A 704 -14.34 33.45 -57.27
N VAL A 705 -14.06 33.73 -55.99
CA VAL A 705 -14.76 34.75 -55.20
C VAL A 705 -14.48 36.16 -55.74
N LEU A 706 -13.24 36.41 -56.15
CA LEU A 706 -12.81 37.66 -56.78
C LEU A 706 -13.57 37.91 -58.08
N ALA A 707 -13.66 36.91 -58.96
CA ALA A 707 -14.40 37.04 -60.22
C ALA A 707 -15.90 37.28 -59.99
N ALA A 708 -16.52 36.51 -59.10
CA ALA A 708 -17.95 36.67 -58.82
C ALA A 708 -18.30 38.02 -58.16
N THR A 709 -17.46 38.50 -57.23
CA THR A 709 -17.67 39.80 -56.57
C THR A 709 -17.43 40.94 -57.54
N ARG A 710 -16.46 40.80 -58.46
CA ARG A 710 -16.23 41.73 -59.56
C ARG A 710 -17.46 41.86 -60.45
N ASP A 711 -18.02 40.74 -60.92
CA ASP A 711 -19.21 40.74 -61.78
C ASP A 711 -20.39 41.47 -61.12
N VAL A 712 -20.60 41.27 -59.82
CA VAL A 712 -21.65 41.94 -59.04
C VAL A 712 -21.42 43.45 -59.00
N LEU A 713 -20.20 43.90 -58.71
CA LEU A 713 -19.84 45.32 -58.67
C LEU A 713 -19.93 45.99 -60.05
N GLU A 714 -19.47 45.30 -61.10
CA GLU A 714 -19.57 45.78 -62.49
C GLU A 714 -21.03 45.87 -62.96
N SER A 715 -21.90 44.95 -62.52
CA SER A 715 -23.35 45.02 -62.81
C SER A 715 -24.02 46.28 -62.25
N TRP A 716 -23.43 46.91 -61.22
CA TRP A 716 -23.88 48.18 -60.64
C TRP A 716 -23.23 49.41 -61.31
N GLY A 717 -22.39 49.22 -62.33
CA GLY A 717 -21.73 50.30 -63.06
C GLY A 717 -20.42 50.82 -62.42
N CYS A 718 -19.86 50.09 -61.45
CA CYS A 718 -18.54 50.37 -60.89
C CYS A 718 -17.43 50.02 -61.89
N ALA A 719 -16.33 50.77 -61.86
CA ALA A 719 -15.06 50.36 -62.48
C ALA A 719 -14.25 49.57 -61.43
N VAL A 720 -14.03 48.26 -61.65
CA VAL A 720 -13.45 47.38 -60.63
C VAL A 720 -11.99 47.06 -60.96
N LEU A 721 -11.08 47.48 -60.08
CA LEU A 721 -9.68 47.09 -60.07
C LEU A 721 -9.53 45.88 -59.15
N VAL A 722 -8.79 44.86 -59.56
CA VAL A 722 -8.69 43.59 -58.83
C VAL A 722 -7.28 43.35 -58.32
N ALA A 723 -7.18 42.86 -57.08
CA ALA A 723 -5.91 42.49 -56.47
C ALA A 723 -6.05 41.23 -55.64
N THR A 724 -5.03 40.38 -55.64
CA THR A 724 -4.99 39.13 -54.86
C THR A 724 -4.20 39.26 -53.55
N GLY A 725 -3.74 40.47 -53.24
CA GLY A 725 -2.93 40.74 -52.05
C GLY A 725 -2.37 42.16 -52.01
N PRO A 726 -1.57 42.49 -50.98
CA PRO A 726 -1.09 43.86 -50.72
C PRO A 726 -0.25 44.43 -51.87
N GLU A 727 0.64 43.61 -52.43
CA GLU A 727 1.56 44.02 -53.50
C GLU A 727 0.81 44.42 -54.78
N ALA A 728 -0.17 43.60 -55.18
CA ALA A 728 -1.03 43.87 -56.34
C ALA A 728 -1.95 45.08 -56.07
N ALA A 729 -2.52 45.17 -54.86
CA ALA A 729 -3.36 46.30 -54.47
C ALA A 729 -2.61 47.63 -54.53
N CYS A 730 -1.34 47.64 -54.11
CA CYS A 730 -0.45 48.80 -54.18
C CYS A 730 -0.07 49.19 -55.61
N ALA A 731 0.03 48.22 -56.53
CA ALA A 731 0.34 48.51 -57.93
C ALA A 731 -0.85 49.17 -58.62
N GLU A 732 -2.04 48.59 -58.50
CA GLU A 732 -3.27 49.15 -59.07
C GLU A 732 -3.60 50.54 -58.48
N ALA A 733 -3.35 50.74 -57.18
CA ALA A 733 -3.58 52.02 -56.51
C ALA A 733 -2.61 53.16 -56.89
N ARG A 734 -1.52 52.89 -57.62
CA ARG A 734 -0.59 53.94 -58.08
C ARG A 734 -1.05 54.61 -59.36
N ASP A 735 -1.69 53.84 -60.23
CA ASP A 735 -1.95 54.24 -61.61
C ASP A 735 -3.38 54.77 -61.80
N GLU A 736 -4.29 54.51 -60.86
CA GLU A 736 -5.72 54.82 -60.94
C GLU A 736 -6.25 55.51 -59.65
N ASP A 737 -7.28 56.35 -59.78
CA ASP A 737 -7.92 57.04 -58.64
C ASP A 737 -9.03 56.16 -58.03
N ILE A 738 -8.82 55.62 -56.82
CA ILE A 738 -9.75 54.66 -56.17
C ILE A 738 -10.74 55.34 -55.22
N ASP A 739 -12.04 55.17 -55.43
CA ASP A 739 -13.08 55.73 -54.56
C ASP A 739 -13.32 54.91 -53.27
N VAL A 740 -13.19 53.57 -53.34
CA VAL A 740 -13.39 52.67 -52.21
C VAL A 740 -12.65 51.34 -52.38
N ILE A 741 -12.16 50.79 -51.27
CA ILE A 741 -11.54 49.47 -51.20
C ILE A 741 -12.55 48.46 -50.65
N VAL A 742 -12.69 47.30 -51.28
CA VAL A 742 -13.44 46.15 -50.75
C VAL A 742 -12.43 45.02 -50.56
N ALA A 743 -12.16 44.59 -49.33
CA ALA A 743 -11.09 43.63 -49.03
C ALA A 743 -11.55 42.48 -48.13
N ASP A 744 -11.15 41.24 -48.44
CA ASP A 744 -11.24 40.13 -47.49
C ASP A 744 -10.24 40.34 -46.33
N TYR A 745 -10.66 40.03 -45.11
CA TYR A 745 -9.88 40.23 -43.90
C TYR A 745 -8.65 39.34 -43.86
N ASP A 746 -8.76 38.07 -44.27
CA ASP A 746 -7.67 37.09 -44.27
C ASP A 746 -7.27 36.77 -45.71
N LEU A 747 -6.16 37.34 -46.17
CA LEU A 747 -5.67 37.19 -47.56
C LEU A 747 -4.63 36.06 -47.70
N GLY A 748 -4.62 35.14 -46.74
CA GLY A 748 -3.64 34.07 -46.67
C GLY A 748 -2.23 34.53 -46.22
N GLY A 749 -1.41 33.58 -45.77
CA GLY A 749 -0.02 33.84 -45.40
C GLY A 749 0.19 34.81 -44.21
N GLY A 750 -0.84 35.04 -43.39
CA GLY A 750 -0.79 35.96 -42.24
C GLY A 750 -0.99 37.44 -42.61
N ARG A 751 -1.44 37.73 -43.83
CA ARG A 751 -1.68 39.08 -44.35
C ARG A 751 -3.14 39.47 -44.11
N THR A 752 -3.40 40.71 -43.68
CA THR A 752 -4.76 41.18 -43.34
C THR A 752 -5.24 42.34 -44.19
N ALA A 753 -6.57 42.50 -44.34
CA ALA A 753 -7.16 43.67 -44.99
C ALA A 753 -6.65 44.99 -44.42
N LEU A 754 -6.44 45.08 -43.10
CA LEU A 754 -5.97 46.30 -42.44
C LEU A 754 -4.56 46.69 -42.89
N GLN A 755 -3.69 45.70 -43.12
CA GLN A 755 -2.35 45.96 -43.66
C GLN A 755 -2.42 46.45 -45.10
N VAL A 756 -3.29 45.87 -45.92
CA VAL A 756 -3.49 46.32 -47.31
C VAL A 756 -3.99 47.76 -47.35
N ILE A 757 -4.99 48.09 -46.53
CA ILE A 757 -5.53 49.46 -46.44
C ILE A 757 -4.42 50.44 -45.98
N ASP A 758 -3.63 50.08 -44.97
CA ASP A 758 -2.52 50.93 -44.47
C ASP A 758 -1.42 51.15 -45.52
N GLU A 759 -1.15 50.17 -46.39
CA GLU A 759 -0.17 50.29 -47.47
C GLU A 759 -0.71 51.13 -48.63
N VAL A 760 -1.97 50.92 -49.02
CA VAL A 760 -2.64 51.71 -50.06
C VAL A 760 -2.81 53.17 -49.62
N ASP A 761 -3.18 53.43 -48.37
CA ASP A 761 -3.26 54.78 -47.79
C ASP A 761 -1.92 55.51 -47.83
N ARG A 762 -0.82 54.80 -47.59
CA ARG A 762 0.54 55.36 -47.61
C ARG A 762 0.99 55.75 -49.02
N ILE A 763 0.65 54.94 -50.02
CA ILE A 763 1.06 55.16 -51.41
C ILE A 763 0.22 56.26 -52.07
N THR A 764 -1.09 56.26 -51.81
CA THR A 764 -2.02 57.28 -52.33
C THR A 764 -1.98 58.59 -51.54
N ASN A 765 -1.26 58.61 -50.41
CA ASN A 765 -1.13 59.74 -49.48
C ASN A 765 -2.49 60.32 -49.04
N ARG A 766 -3.49 59.44 -48.85
CA ARG A 766 -4.83 59.79 -48.37
C ARG A 766 -5.41 58.64 -47.57
N LYS A 767 -6.42 58.93 -46.73
CA LYS A 767 -7.20 57.89 -46.07
C LYS A 767 -8.27 57.37 -47.02
N ASN A 768 -8.09 56.16 -47.54
CA ASN A 768 -9.05 55.55 -48.43
C ASN A 768 -10.24 55.02 -47.64
N LYS A 769 -11.39 55.13 -48.28
CA LYS A 769 -12.64 54.51 -47.87
C LYS A 769 -12.51 52.99 -48.05
N ALA A 770 -12.93 52.19 -47.07
CA ALA A 770 -12.87 50.73 -47.19
C ALA A 770 -14.08 50.03 -46.60
N VAL A 771 -14.41 48.86 -47.15
CA VAL A 771 -15.38 47.86 -46.67
C VAL A 771 -14.61 46.56 -46.49
N ILE A 772 -14.68 45.97 -45.30
CA ILE A 772 -14.01 44.72 -44.99
C ILE A 772 -15.03 43.58 -45.03
N VAL A 773 -14.67 42.49 -45.70
CA VAL A 773 -15.44 41.24 -45.75
C VAL A 773 -14.66 40.19 -44.95
N THR A 774 -15.32 39.34 -44.15
CA THR A 774 -14.62 38.29 -43.39
C THR A 774 -15.43 37.01 -43.27
N GLY A 775 -14.76 35.85 -43.42
CA GLY A 775 -15.32 34.53 -43.14
C GLY A 775 -15.25 34.10 -41.66
N LYS A 776 -14.58 34.87 -40.80
CA LYS A 776 -14.38 34.57 -39.37
C LYS A 776 -14.99 35.71 -38.54
N VAL A 777 -15.93 35.39 -37.65
CA VAL A 777 -16.52 36.39 -36.74
C VAL A 777 -15.67 36.48 -35.47
N ASN A 778 -14.40 36.87 -35.61
CA ASN A 778 -13.50 37.07 -34.47
C ASN A 778 -13.72 38.47 -33.88
N PRO A 779 -14.10 38.61 -32.59
CA PRO A 779 -14.35 39.91 -31.96
C PRO A 779 -13.16 40.87 -32.03
N GLU A 780 -11.93 40.37 -31.99
CA GLU A 780 -10.72 41.21 -32.06
C GLU A 780 -10.52 41.80 -33.46
N GLU A 781 -10.78 41.01 -34.52
CA GLU A 781 -10.69 41.43 -35.91
C GLU A 781 -11.77 42.47 -36.25
N VAL A 782 -13.00 42.20 -35.79
CA VAL A 782 -14.13 43.13 -35.92
C VAL A 782 -13.90 44.40 -35.08
N ALA A 783 -13.30 44.29 -33.88
CA ALA A 783 -12.96 45.45 -33.06
C ALA A 783 -11.84 46.29 -33.69
N ALA A 784 -10.80 45.66 -34.23
CA ALA A 784 -9.69 46.35 -34.90
C ALA A 784 -10.19 47.11 -36.14
N ALA A 785 -11.02 46.49 -36.97
CA ALA A 785 -11.64 47.13 -38.12
C ALA A 785 -12.60 48.28 -37.73
N ARG A 786 -13.43 48.06 -36.70
CA ARG A 786 -14.37 49.09 -36.20
C ARG A 786 -13.66 50.26 -35.53
N SER A 787 -12.52 50.05 -34.88
CA SER A 787 -11.70 51.14 -34.31
C SER A 787 -11.24 52.16 -35.35
N ARG A 788 -11.19 51.73 -36.62
CA ARG A 788 -10.84 52.56 -37.78
C ARG A 788 -12.05 53.01 -38.60
N THR A 789 -13.27 52.76 -38.11
CA THR A 789 -14.55 53.18 -38.71
C THR A 789 -14.92 52.46 -40.02
N TYR A 790 -14.27 51.34 -40.35
CA TYR A 790 -14.62 50.56 -41.56
C TYR A 790 -15.84 49.65 -41.31
N PRO A 791 -16.81 49.56 -42.23
CA PRO A 791 -17.83 48.51 -42.22
C PRO A 791 -17.18 47.13 -42.31
N VAL A 792 -17.71 46.18 -41.52
CA VAL A 792 -17.33 44.77 -41.59
C VAL A 792 -18.57 43.96 -41.96
N LEU A 793 -18.47 43.18 -43.03
CA LEU A 793 -19.50 42.26 -43.52
C LEU A 793 -19.02 40.81 -43.32
N SER A 794 -19.90 39.93 -42.85
CA SER A 794 -19.58 38.50 -42.66
C SER A 794 -19.93 37.69 -43.90
N LYS A 795 -19.01 36.85 -44.40
CA LYS A 795 -19.30 35.87 -45.46
C LYS A 795 -20.29 34.80 -44.92
N PRO A 796 -21.31 34.39 -45.70
CA PRO A 796 -21.61 34.81 -47.07
C PRO A 796 -22.22 36.23 -47.11
N VAL A 797 -21.67 37.08 -47.99
CA VAL A 797 -22.15 38.46 -48.16
C VAL A 797 -23.25 38.48 -49.22
N SER A 798 -24.41 39.04 -48.88
CA SER A 798 -25.46 39.26 -49.87
C SER A 798 -25.16 40.51 -50.71
N PRO A 799 -25.56 40.56 -52.00
CA PRO A 799 -25.42 41.74 -52.84
C PRO A 799 -26.02 43.01 -52.19
N THR A 800 -27.16 42.87 -51.49
CA THR A 800 -27.84 43.99 -50.80
C THR A 800 -27.04 44.54 -49.62
N ASP A 801 -26.42 43.67 -48.82
CA ASP A 801 -25.59 44.09 -47.68
C ASP A 801 -24.31 44.81 -48.14
N LEU A 802 -23.71 44.35 -49.24
CA LEU A 802 -22.56 45.00 -49.85
C LEU A 802 -22.93 46.38 -50.41
N GLN A 803 -24.06 46.52 -51.10
CA GLN A 803 -24.57 47.82 -51.56
C GLN A 803 -24.77 48.80 -50.39
N ALA A 804 -25.44 48.38 -49.32
CA ALA A 804 -25.71 49.22 -48.16
C ALA A 804 -24.40 49.71 -47.49
N ALA A 805 -23.39 48.83 -47.40
CA ALA A 805 -22.08 49.21 -46.89
C ALA A 805 -21.36 50.23 -47.78
N LEU A 806 -21.41 50.05 -49.11
CA LEU A 806 -20.81 50.96 -50.08
C LEU A 806 -21.48 52.34 -50.05
N PHE A 807 -22.82 52.40 -50.01
CA PHE A 807 -23.56 53.67 -49.88
C PHE A 807 -23.12 54.48 -48.66
N ARG A 808 -23.00 53.81 -47.51
CA ARG A 808 -22.57 54.44 -46.25
C ARG A 808 -21.17 55.01 -46.34
N VAL A 809 -20.23 54.24 -46.88
CA VAL A 809 -18.82 54.63 -46.97
C VAL A 809 -18.62 55.75 -47.99
N LEU A 810 -19.35 55.70 -49.11
CA LEU A 810 -19.25 56.71 -50.15
C LEU A 810 -19.96 58.02 -49.77
N GLY A 811 -20.87 57.99 -48.79
CA GLY A 811 -21.60 59.17 -48.32
C GLY A 811 -22.70 59.62 -49.27
N ARG A 812 -23.18 58.72 -50.14
CA ARG A 812 -24.27 58.99 -51.09
C ARG A 812 -25.58 58.55 -50.43
N GLN A 813 -26.47 59.49 -50.09
CA GLN A 813 -27.83 59.13 -49.71
C GLN A 813 -28.57 58.58 -50.95
N PRO A 814 -29.44 57.56 -50.80
CA PRO A 814 -30.38 57.23 -51.86
C PRO A 814 -31.20 58.49 -52.16
N ALA A 815 -31.22 58.93 -53.41
CA ALA A 815 -32.05 60.06 -53.80
C ALA A 815 -33.51 59.71 -53.47
N ASP A 816 -34.20 60.60 -52.74
CA ASP A 816 -35.64 60.50 -52.55
C ASP A 816 -36.32 60.44 -53.94
N PRO A 817 -37.39 59.64 -54.11
CA PRO A 817 -38.01 59.35 -55.40
C PRO A 817 -38.52 60.57 -56.15
#